data_AF-A0A9P8AQZ0-F1
#
_entry.id   AF-A0A9P8AQZ0-F1
#
_cell.length_a   1.000
_cell.length_b   1.000
_cell.length_c   1.000
_cell.angle_alpha   90.00
_cell.angle_beta   90.00
_cell.angle_gamma   90.00
#
_symmetry.space_group_name_H-M   'P 1'
#
loop_
_entity.id
_entity.type
_entity.pdbx_description
1 polymer ?
#
loop_
_entity_poly.entity_id
_entity_poly.type
_entity_poly.pdbx_seq_one_letter_code
_entity_poly.pdbx_strand_id
1 'polypeptide(L)'
;MTAQTCPWGGMTIPIQGGLEICSRYRSDSLISTQVPLADFGQTTKDYSLNVERAKPRKRGRVPRHLNLNLNHVVVLMPSTVIHTAHPILRRKWRLRHATKSGPSFMRGHKGLPSNKKYTEPGRANPSSPLNPPTRPLEWGDINIIHTTDSHGWLLGHQKASFPEPNYSGDLGDFSSFVSHMKKIAVEKDVDLLLVDSGDLHDGTGLSDGYPPGGVDGHETTKFLAELPYDVMAIGNHGLYSYANTLDMHQYLAPKLNGRYLSSNVNITLADQNNNTVDVPVGSRFAKFKTRKGRTVTALGVIFDFTGNDQNTTVQKVEDMVKESWLMEAINDEPDFFLLTGHMPVSRDNWPLVFNAIRAVHATTPILILGGHTHIRDCVQLDGRSMSLESGRCMETVGWMSVKLDAQNGSNILIFSRRYLDANRVTYEYHTQESQSSFDTKKGQAITTGLTQLAVDFDLNFTFGIAPHDFTITRAPYPSNDSQLSHFAELATPYALSVNNSRADVPNYILINSGGQRFDIYAGPFTKNDQFTVAPYTNTFFYVSEVPLSVALDTLKTMNENGEERRKRSLEWEEMYRRGDVWARYMDWISEMNQRFIEMGRHDTNNLTLGYVTTDSCPGVGDDIIHTLLPFYSIPDFVGSNPPNVSNDTLIDFVFVDFLVNQVVETLNIVQSDKEYTSDDVGAYSTLETNEILGIHPSLKIRAHRTLSGRLSPLTNSDDKVYSTMTSFSPASLLLTLIGSGSHIFFKRFEPRVLPFFSLVIAYFVSAFLFALFETRDVLYSNIFAFVAVNDFFAGLSVSIGVYRLSPWHPLSKYPRPTLAKISKWYMSYWTASHIRALGANSDIMSDMSFSGGFETMAAGKDTEGWIEVLHMGALFVGVLGQVPWMQDIIALAPSPGPIITFQQFAGRKAEETSQKNSGMRQDILSIIKDESSGGLKLSKLQASADASFIVLAGSDTISEAMVSLMRYLVGDPKFRQRCVLNSTAHLVVLSRKHFGLYHRLRQGPPRWNGESGTHVLDQYIPSGTSAACPVFAMYRDPCNFVDPDSFRPERWLNGGIGGPHCTEAYIPFCYGPGVCIGKPVAIFNMKWLAASIIRSFEVSFPAGFDVNKFDASYEEHNIWVHDELVVELRSLPEA
;
A
#
# COMPACT_ATOMS: atom_id res chain seq x y z
N MET A 1 -51.20 40.33 -2.24
CA MET A 1 -51.31 39.05 -1.50
C MET A 1 -52.36 38.18 -2.19
N THR A 2 -51.95 37.13 -2.88
CA THR A 2 -52.81 36.03 -3.39
C THR A 2 -51.87 34.89 -3.77
N ALA A 3 -51.88 33.78 -3.03
CA ALA A 3 -51.05 32.62 -3.36
C ALA A 3 -51.78 31.70 -4.36
N GLN A 4 -51.13 31.31 -5.44
CA GLN A 4 -51.60 30.22 -6.29
C GLN A 4 -51.03 28.89 -5.79
N THR A 5 -51.89 28.09 -5.16
CA THR A 5 -51.57 26.71 -4.75
C THR A 5 -51.57 25.76 -5.94
N CYS A 6 -50.52 24.97 -6.13
CA CYS A 6 -50.47 23.94 -7.17
C CYS A 6 -51.35 22.72 -6.78
N PRO A 7 -52.36 22.32 -7.58
CA PRO A 7 -53.41 21.40 -7.12
C PRO A 7 -53.27 19.95 -7.64
N TRP A 8 -52.36 19.15 -7.07
CA TRP A 8 -52.41 17.68 -7.12
C TRP A 8 -51.99 17.08 -5.77
N GLY A 9 -52.96 16.83 -4.89
CA GLY A 9 -52.72 16.25 -3.56
C GLY A 9 -52.49 14.73 -3.59
N GLY A 10 -51.81 14.18 -2.58
CA GLY A 10 -51.51 12.73 -2.57
C GLY A 10 -51.06 12.09 -1.25
N MET A 11 -50.36 12.79 -0.34
CA MET A 11 -50.12 12.33 1.04
C MET A 11 -49.53 13.44 1.92
N THR A 12 -50.11 13.68 3.09
CA THR A 12 -49.59 14.61 4.10
C THR A 12 -48.77 13.86 5.16
N ILE A 13 -47.53 14.29 5.39
CA ILE A 13 -46.74 14.00 6.59
C ILE A 13 -46.36 15.37 7.18
N PRO A 14 -46.56 15.62 8.49
CA PRO A 14 -46.35 16.94 9.08
C PRO A 14 -44.86 17.22 9.33
N ILE A 15 -44.21 17.97 8.44
CA ILE A 15 -42.92 18.62 8.73
C ILE A 15 -43.23 20.01 9.30
N GLN A 16 -43.16 20.13 10.62
CA GLN A 16 -43.43 21.38 11.34
C GLN A 16 -42.11 22.14 11.57
N GLY A 17 -41.84 23.11 10.70
CA GLY A 17 -40.62 23.94 10.73
C GLY A 17 -39.76 23.75 9.48
N GLY A 18 -39.80 24.71 8.56
CA GLY A 18 -39.09 24.60 7.26
C GLY A 18 -39.40 25.72 6.27
N LEU A 19 -39.56 26.96 6.73
CA LEU A 19 -40.00 28.08 5.89
C LEU A 19 -39.18 29.38 6.10
N GLU A 20 -37.88 29.25 6.42
CA GLU A 20 -37.03 30.42 6.72
C GLU A 20 -35.54 30.28 6.30
N ILE A 21 -35.26 29.72 5.11
CA ILE A 21 -33.87 29.55 4.62
C ILE A 21 -33.51 30.48 3.44
N CYS A 22 -34.46 30.95 2.64
CA CYS A 22 -34.19 31.84 1.50
C CYS A 22 -34.07 33.35 1.85
N SER A 23 -34.06 33.72 3.13
CA SER A 23 -34.10 35.12 3.59
C SER A 23 -32.86 35.62 4.34
N ARG A 24 -31.95 34.74 4.76
CA ARG A 24 -30.82 35.09 5.66
C ARG A 24 -29.45 34.75 5.06
N TYR A 25 -28.97 35.57 4.11
CA TYR A 25 -27.55 35.86 3.84
C TYR A 25 -27.43 37.03 2.84
N ARG A 26 -27.55 38.27 3.33
CA ARG A 26 -27.33 39.52 2.54
C ARG A 26 -26.75 40.66 3.41
N SER A 27 -25.61 40.36 4.02
CA SER A 27 -24.72 41.25 4.78
C SER A 27 -23.39 40.47 4.92
N ASP A 28 -22.20 40.96 4.57
CA ASP A 28 -21.81 42.32 4.17
C ASP A 28 -20.74 42.32 3.07
N SER A 29 -20.76 43.35 2.21
CA SER A 29 -19.58 44.02 1.61
C SER A 29 -20.04 45.06 0.57
N LEU A 30 -19.36 46.22 0.53
CA LEU A 30 -19.77 47.37 -0.29
C LEU A 30 -19.05 47.37 -1.65
N ILE A 31 -19.80 47.64 -2.72
CA ILE A 31 -19.26 48.10 -4.01
C ILE A 31 -20.07 49.32 -4.48
N SER A 32 -19.35 50.39 -4.85
CA SER A 32 -19.81 51.59 -5.55
C SER A 32 -18.67 51.98 -6.51
N THR A 33 -18.82 52.49 -7.75
CA THR A 33 -19.89 53.14 -8.55
C THR A 33 -19.66 52.81 -10.05
N GLN A 34 -20.52 53.01 -11.07
CA GLN A 34 -21.88 53.58 -11.26
C GLN A 34 -22.48 52.98 -12.59
N VAL A 35 -23.80 52.95 -12.85
CA VAL A 35 -24.67 53.86 -13.67
C VAL A 35 -24.20 54.09 -15.14
N PRO A 36 -25.10 54.16 -16.16
CA PRO A 36 -26.58 54.23 -16.13
C PRO A 36 -27.34 53.07 -16.83
N LEU A 37 -28.67 53.11 -16.70
CA LEU A 37 -29.64 52.33 -17.47
C LEU A 37 -30.72 53.28 -18.02
N ALA A 38 -31.16 53.10 -19.26
CA ALA A 38 -32.36 53.72 -19.85
C ALA A 38 -32.71 53.05 -21.19
N ASP A 39 -33.95 53.01 -21.69
CA ASP A 39 -35.27 52.81 -21.04
C ASP A 39 -36.28 52.40 -22.15
N PHE A 40 -37.51 52.02 -21.78
CA PHE A 40 -38.65 51.66 -22.65
C PHE A 40 -38.52 50.36 -23.49
N GLY A 41 -39.62 49.67 -23.86
CA GLY A 41 -41.02 49.94 -23.52
C GLY A 41 -41.98 48.83 -24.00
N GLN A 42 -43.02 48.59 -23.21
CA GLN A 42 -44.06 47.56 -23.32
C GLN A 42 -44.77 47.45 -24.70
N THR A 43 -45.23 46.24 -25.08
CA THR A 43 -46.66 45.84 -25.03
C THR A 43 -46.88 44.37 -25.45
N THR A 44 -48.09 43.84 -25.20
CA THR A 44 -48.45 42.40 -25.27
C THR A 44 -49.70 42.10 -26.12
N LYS A 45 -49.81 40.84 -26.60
CA LYS A 45 -51.03 40.02 -26.79
C LYS A 45 -50.61 38.62 -27.27
N ASP A 46 -50.90 37.54 -26.54
CA ASP A 46 -52.18 36.80 -26.48
C ASP A 46 -52.49 36.00 -27.77
N TYR A 47 -52.37 34.66 -27.73
CA TYR A 47 -53.53 33.78 -27.52
C TYR A 47 -53.13 32.30 -27.29
N SER A 48 -54.06 31.52 -26.74
CA SER A 48 -53.93 30.12 -26.31
C SER A 48 -54.17 29.08 -27.42
N LEU A 49 -53.74 27.82 -27.22
CA LEU A 49 -54.61 26.64 -27.40
C LEU A 49 -54.07 25.35 -26.73
N ASN A 50 -54.88 24.29 -26.74
CA ASN A 50 -54.78 23.11 -25.85
C ASN A 50 -54.02 21.90 -26.43
N VAL A 51 -53.66 20.98 -25.51
CA VAL A 51 -53.01 19.68 -25.76
C VAL A 51 -54.05 18.57 -25.96
N GLU A 52 -53.76 17.61 -26.84
CA GLU A 52 -54.41 16.28 -26.83
C GLU A 52 -53.38 15.12 -26.79
N ARG A 53 -53.82 13.93 -26.35
CA ARG A 53 -52.95 12.77 -26.05
C ARG A 53 -53.08 11.64 -27.08
N ALA A 54 -51.95 11.01 -27.42
CA ALA A 54 -51.92 9.73 -28.16
C ALA A 54 -51.25 8.60 -27.35
N LYS A 55 -51.59 7.33 -27.65
CA LYS A 55 -51.08 6.12 -26.98
C LYS A 55 -50.02 5.38 -27.82
N PRO A 56 -49.12 4.58 -27.21
CA PRO A 56 -47.97 3.98 -27.91
C PRO A 56 -48.35 2.81 -28.84
N ARG A 57 -47.50 2.56 -29.86
CA ARG A 57 -47.61 1.46 -30.83
C ARG A 57 -46.41 0.49 -30.72
N LYS A 58 -46.64 -0.79 -31.01
CA LYS A 58 -45.63 -1.87 -30.98
C LYS A 58 -44.62 -1.73 -32.14
N ARG A 59 -43.33 -2.02 -31.89
CA ARG A 59 -42.30 -2.16 -32.95
C ARG A 59 -42.23 -3.61 -33.47
N GLY A 60 -41.92 -3.75 -34.76
CA GLY A 60 -41.62 -5.03 -35.43
C GLY A 60 -40.14 -5.42 -35.34
N ARG A 61 -39.72 -6.39 -36.17
CA ARG A 61 -38.38 -7.03 -36.14
C ARG A 61 -37.78 -7.07 -37.57
N VAL A 62 -36.52 -7.54 -37.68
CA VAL A 62 -35.77 -7.89 -38.92
C VAL A 62 -35.12 -6.70 -39.68
N PRO A 63 -33.89 -6.79 -40.23
CA PRO A 63 -32.76 -7.73 -40.00
C PRO A 63 -31.47 -7.04 -39.48
N ARG A 64 -30.42 -7.83 -39.20
CA ARG A 64 -29.01 -7.38 -39.07
C ARG A 64 -28.19 -7.91 -40.25
N HIS A 65 -27.22 -7.15 -40.76
CA HIS A 65 -26.05 -7.70 -41.46
C HIS A 65 -24.85 -6.72 -41.42
N LEU A 66 -23.90 -6.97 -40.51
CA LEU A 66 -22.48 -7.11 -40.83
C LEU A 66 -21.78 -7.85 -39.68
N ASN A 67 -20.70 -8.57 -39.97
CA ASN A 67 -19.96 -9.37 -38.98
C ASN A 67 -18.68 -8.68 -38.55
N LEU A 68 -18.44 -8.61 -37.24
CA LEU A 68 -17.11 -8.56 -36.64
C LEU A 68 -17.03 -9.65 -35.56
N ASN A 69 -15.92 -10.39 -35.52
CA ASN A 69 -15.76 -11.57 -34.67
C ASN A 69 -15.35 -11.17 -33.25
N LEU A 70 -16.28 -11.20 -32.31
CA LEU A 70 -16.00 -11.24 -30.87
C LEU A 70 -16.07 -12.67 -30.35
N ASN A 71 -14.94 -13.38 -30.42
CA ASN A 71 -14.72 -14.63 -29.69
C ASN A 71 -13.71 -14.37 -28.57
N HIS A 72 -13.88 -15.08 -27.44
CA HIS A 72 -13.03 -15.02 -26.23
C HIS A 72 -13.18 -13.79 -25.31
N VAL A 73 -14.41 -13.50 -24.89
CA VAL A 73 -14.67 -13.14 -23.48
C VAL A 73 -15.71 -14.12 -22.93
N VAL A 74 -15.25 -15.16 -22.21
CA VAL A 74 -16.14 -16.15 -21.58
C VAL A 74 -16.41 -15.70 -20.15
N VAL A 75 -17.56 -15.04 -19.95
CA VAL A 75 -18.07 -14.76 -18.60
C VAL A 75 -18.64 -16.05 -18.02
N LEU A 76 -17.89 -16.69 -17.13
CA LEU A 76 -18.35 -17.87 -16.39
C LEU A 76 -19.35 -17.45 -15.31
N MET A 77 -20.63 -17.76 -15.52
CA MET A 77 -21.62 -17.86 -14.45
C MET A 77 -22.17 -19.30 -14.40
N PRO A 78 -22.28 -19.93 -13.21
CA PRO A 78 -22.86 -21.26 -13.09
C PRO A 78 -24.38 -21.20 -13.17
N SER A 79 -24.98 -21.91 -14.12
CA SER A 79 -26.41 -22.20 -14.15
C SER A 79 -26.67 -23.52 -14.86
N THR A 80 -27.26 -24.48 -14.14
CA THR A 80 -27.56 -25.84 -14.63
C THR A 80 -29.07 -26.05 -14.84
N VAL A 81 -29.41 -27.19 -15.48
CA VAL A 81 -30.76 -27.76 -15.65
C VAL A 81 -31.69 -27.09 -16.69
N ILE A 82 -31.62 -27.60 -17.93
CA ILE A 82 -32.81 -28.01 -18.72
C ILE A 82 -32.50 -29.39 -19.35
N HIS A 83 -33.54 -30.20 -19.61
CA HIS A 83 -33.51 -31.63 -19.89
C HIS A 83 -33.27 -32.06 -21.37
N THR A 84 -32.86 -33.34 -21.51
CA THR A 84 -33.14 -34.30 -22.62
C THR A 84 -32.70 -34.03 -24.08
N ALA A 85 -31.75 -34.84 -24.57
CA ALA A 85 -31.81 -35.58 -25.85
C ALA A 85 -30.73 -36.70 -25.88
N HIS A 86 -30.82 -37.67 -26.80
CA HIS A 86 -29.95 -38.88 -26.84
C HIS A 86 -29.15 -38.99 -28.18
N PRO A 87 -28.49 -40.12 -28.53
CA PRO A 87 -27.08 -40.20 -28.95
C PRO A 87 -26.84 -40.15 -30.48
N ILE A 88 -25.57 -40.25 -30.94
CA ILE A 88 -25.14 -41.18 -32.03
C ILE A 88 -23.60 -41.22 -32.29
N LEU A 89 -23.07 -42.43 -32.60
CA LEU A 89 -21.71 -42.83 -33.09
C LEU A 89 -20.45 -42.43 -32.26
N ARG A 90 -19.41 -43.25 -31.91
CA ARG A 90 -18.77 -44.57 -32.23
C ARG A 90 -17.46 -44.55 -33.08
N ARG A 91 -16.43 -45.26 -32.55
CA ARG A 91 -15.20 -45.84 -33.18
C ARG A 91 -14.04 -44.84 -33.49
N LYS A 92 -12.73 -45.22 -33.48
CA LYS A 92 -12.04 -46.50 -33.13
C LYS A 92 -10.53 -46.32 -32.81
N TRP A 93 -10.04 -47.00 -31.76
CA TRP A 93 -8.81 -47.82 -31.65
C TRP A 93 -7.58 -47.59 -32.58
N ARG A 94 -6.36 -47.54 -31.99
CA ARG A 94 -5.44 -48.72 -31.87
C ARG A 94 -4.18 -48.48 -30.99
N LEU A 95 -3.59 -49.57 -30.46
CA LEU A 95 -2.33 -49.62 -29.69
C LEU A 95 -1.12 -50.04 -30.55
N ARG A 96 0.10 -49.91 -29.99
CA ARG A 96 1.18 -50.93 -30.10
C ARG A 96 2.20 -50.88 -28.93
N HIS A 97 2.77 -52.04 -28.57
CA HIS A 97 3.80 -52.28 -27.53
C HIS A 97 4.94 -53.16 -28.09
N ALA A 98 6.16 -53.12 -27.47
CA ALA A 98 7.20 -54.18 -27.36
C ALA A 98 8.42 -53.61 -26.56
N THR A 99 8.94 -54.13 -25.42
CA THR A 99 9.77 -55.35 -25.13
C THR A 99 11.13 -55.40 -25.88
N LYS A 100 12.31 -55.74 -25.32
CA LYS A 100 12.84 -56.32 -24.03
C LYS A 100 14.40 -56.09 -23.99
N SER A 101 15.30 -56.45 -23.05
CA SER A 101 15.35 -57.09 -21.69
C SER A 101 16.78 -56.89 -21.06
N GLY A 102 17.05 -57.38 -19.83
CA GLY A 102 18.41 -57.40 -19.17
C GLY A 102 19.34 -58.55 -19.63
N PRO A 103 20.55 -58.77 -19.02
CA PRO A 103 20.70 -59.11 -17.58
C PRO A 103 22.03 -58.74 -16.82
N SER A 104 22.01 -58.75 -15.47
CA SER A 104 23.14 -59.11 -14.54
C SER A 104 24.39 -58.17 -14.43
N PHE A 105 25.34 -58.22 -13.45
CA PHE A 105 25.44 -58.94 -12.14
C PHE A 105 26.37 -58.24 -11.07
N MET A 106 26.58 -58.94 -9.94
CA MET A 106 27.36 -58.67 -8.69
C MET A 106 28.47 -57.60 -8.53
N ARG A 107 28.36 -56.91 -7.37
CA ARG A 107 29.37 -56.49 -6.34
C ARG A 107 30.53 -55.52 -6.68
N GLY A 108 30.57 -54.40 -5.94
CA GLY A 108 31.80 -53.64 -5.65
C GLY A 108 31.55 -52.25 -5.02
N HIS A 109 31.77 -52.08 -3.71
CA HIS A 109 31.73 -50.76 -3.05
C HIS A 109 33.11 -50.09 -3.05
N LYS A 110 33.26 -48.95 -3.74
CA LYS A 110 34.00 -47.74 -3.33
C LYS A 110 34.02 -46.71 -4.46
N GLY A 111 33.99 -45.42 -4.10
CA GLY A 111 34.04 -44.29 -5.02
C GLY A 111 32.67 -43.72 -5.38
N LEU A 112 32.45 -42.44 -5.06
CA LEU A 112 31.39 -41.61 -5.62
C LEU A 112 32.02 -40.72 -6.70
N PRO A 113 31.79 -40.97 -8.00
CA PRO A 113 32.18 -40.05 -9.05
C PRO A 113 31.17 -38.89 -9.18
N SER A 114 31.65 -37.76 -9.69
CA SER A 114 30.87 -36.54 -9.92
C SER A 114 29.95 -36.62 -11.15
N ASN A 115 29.32 -35.49 -11.49
CA ASN A 115 28.57 -35.24 -12.73
C ASN A 115 27.21 -35.95 -12.87
N LYS A 116 26.27 -35.58 -11.99
CA LYS A 116 24.98 -35.09 -12.52
C LYS A 116 25.15 -33.62 -12.88
N LYS A 117 24.74 -33.22 -14.08
CA LYS A 117 24.48 -31.80 -14.35
C LYS A 117 23.28 -31.38 -13.51
N TYR A 118 23.50 -30.63 -12.45
CA TYR A 118 22.49 -29.68 -12.02
C TYR A 118 22.33 -28.68 -13.17
N THR A 119 21.11 -28.57 -13.68
CA THR A 119 20.68 -27.30 -14.29
C THR A 119 20.49 -26.38 -13.10
N GLU A 120 21.20 -25.26 -13.08
CA GLU A 120 21.10 -24.28 -12.01
C GLU A 120 19.62 -23.83 -11.91
N PRO A 121 18.98 -23.93 -10.72
CA PRO A 121 17.66 -23.35 -10.55
C PRO A 121 17.79 -21.84 -10.70
N GLY A 122 17.03 -21.26 -11.64
CA GLY A 122 16.89 -19.81 -11.73
C GLY A 122 16.43 -19.27 -10.39
N ARG A 123 17.09 -18.23 -9.90
CA ARG A 123 16.89 -17.67 -8.56
C ARG A 123 15.44 -17.21 -8.40
N ALA A 124 14.87 -17.41 -7.22
CA ALA A 124 13.48 -17.06 -6.97
C ALA A 124 13.31 -15.53 -6.99
N ASN A 125 12.33 -15.05 -7.76
CA ASN A 125 11.86 -13.67 -7.63
C ASN A 125 11.16 -13.49 -6.26
N PRO A 126 11.06 -12.26 -5.74
CA PRO A 126 10.31 -11.98 -4.51
C PRO A 126 8.89 -12.56 -4.56
N SER A 127 8.46 -13.09 -3.42
CA SER A 127 7.19 -13.82 -3.25
C SER A 127 5.95 -12.96 -3.51
N SER A 128 6.08 -11.65 -3.30
CA SER A 128 5.09 -10.61 -3.63
C SER A 128 5.66 -9.65 -4.68
N PRO A 129 4.86 -9.16 -5.65
CA PRO A 129 5.33 -8.20 -6.65
C PRO A 129 5.77 -6.88 -6.00
N LEU A 130 6.98 -6.42 -6.35
CA LEU A 130 7.54 -5.15 -5.89
C LEU A 130 7.44 -4.09 -6.99
N ASN A 131 7.21 -2.83 -6.59
CA ASN A 131 7.46 -1.70 -7.47
C ASN A 131 8.98 -1.47 -7.57
N PRO A 132 9.52 -1.07 -8.73
CA PRO A 132 10.88 -0.56 -8.79
C PRO A 132 11.01 0.80 -8.08
N PRO A 133 12.21 1.18 -7.62
CA PRO A 133 12.47 2.52 -7.09
C PRO A 133 12.09 3.65 -8.05
N THR A 134 11.86 4.82 -7.47
CA THR A 134 11.36 6.01 -8.20
C THR A 134 12.38 7.13 -8.32
N ARG A 135 13.43 7.10 -7.49
CA ARG A 135 14.50 8.11 -7.41
C ARG A 135 15.84 7.43 -7.70
N PRO A 136 16.56 7.78 -8.77
CA PRO A 136 17.87 7.21 -9.06
C PRO A 136 18.95 7.73 -8.11
N LEU A 137 20.08 7.01 -8.05
CA LEU A 137 21.27 7.44 -7.32
C LEU A 137 21.95 8.63 -8.03
N GLU A 138 22.23 9.67 -7.26
CA GLU A 138 23.06 10.78 -7.70
C GLU A 138 24.53 10.42 -7.48
N TRP A 139 25.33 10.49 -8.54
CA TRP A 139 26.75 10.15 -8.51
C TRP A 139 27.63 11.40 -8.33
N GLY A 140 28.65 11.26 -7.48
CA GLY A 140 29.71 12.24 -7.23
C GLY A 140 31.10 11.71 -7.57
N ASP A 141 32.12 12.48 -7.18
CA ASP A 141 33.54 12.14 -7.32
C ASP A 141 33.97 10.97 -6.44
N ILE A 142 33.41 10.97 -5.22
CA ILE A 142 33.47 9.91 -4.22
C ILE A 142 32.03 9.48 -3.98
N ASN A 143 31.84 8.16 -3.92
CA ASN A 143 30.56 7.52 -3.66
C ASN A 143 30.79 6.43 -2.61
N ILE A 144 29.78 6.13 -1.80
CA ILE A 144 29.82 5.11 -0.76
C ILE A 144 28.50 4.33 -0.80
N ILE A 145 28.60 3.01 -0.84
CA ILE A 145 27.54 2.10 -0.38
C ILE A 145 27.81 1.81 1.09
N HIS A 146 26.80 1.94 1.94
CA HIS A 146 26.91 1.83 3.40
C HIS A 146 25.91 0.82 3.97
N THR A 147 26.38 -0.03 4.88
CA THR A 147 25.56 -0.96 5.68
C THR A 147 25.88 -0.78 7.16
N THR A 148 24.93 -1.13 8.02
CA THR A 148 25.07 -1.08 9.48
C THR A 148 23.95 -1.89 10.12
N ASP A 149 24.13 -2.32 11.37
CA ASP A 149 23.07 -2.90 12.22
C ASP A 149 22.39 -4.11 11.54
N SER A 150 23.19 -4.90 10.81
CA SER A 150 22.72 -5.97 9.92
C SER A 150 22.17 -7.20 10.65
N HIS A 151 22.59 -7.43 11.90
CA HIS A 151 22.07 -8.46 12.82
C HIS A 151 21.84 -9.85 12.20
N GLY A 152 22.77 -10.32 11.37
CA GLY A 152 22.72 -11.66 10.77
C GLY A 152 21.70 -11.87 9.63
N TRP A 153 20.97 -10.84 9.19
CA TRP A 153 19.91 -10.90 8.15
C TRP A 153 20.40 -11.17 6.71
N LEU A 154 21.45 -11.98 6.57
CA LEU A 154 22.16 -12.24 5.32
C LEU A 154 21.37 -13.09 4.31
N LEU A 155 20.24 -13.70 4.73
CA LEU A 155 19.30 -14.39 3.85
C LEU A 155 18.16 -13.49 3.33
N GLY A 156 18.14 -12.21 3.71
CA GLY A 156 17.04 -11.30 3.42
C GLY A 156 15.75 -11.66 4.17
N HIS A 157 14.75 -10.78 4.09
CA HIS A 157 13.44 -11.02 4.69
C HIS A 157 12.63 -12.02 3.86
N GLN A 158 12.22 -13.14 4.48
CA GLN A 158 11.71 -14.32 3.77
C GLN A 158 10.18 -14.42 3.72
N LYS A 159 9.45 -13.54 4.43
CA LYS A 159 7.98 -13.59 4.52
C LYS A 159 7.31 -12.82 3.38
N ALA A 160 6.05 -13.16 3.09
CA ALA A 160 5.31 -12.60 1.95
C ALA A 160 4.46 -11.36 2.31
N SER A 161 4.19 -11.13 3.59
CA SER A 161 3.41 -10.00 4.12
C SER A 161 4.28 -8.75 4.26
N PHE A 162 3.80 -7.58 3.83
CA PHE A 162 4.58 -6.34 3.91
C PHE A 162 4.84 -5.88 5.36
N PRO A 163 5.99 -5.24 5.65
CA PRO A 163 7.00 -4.74 4.71
C PRO A 163 7.92 -5.80 4.06
N GLU A 164 8.00 -7.02 4.60
CA GLU A 164 9.05 -8.02 4.34
C GLU A 164 9.52 -8.17 2.88
N PRO A 165 8.64 -8.25 1.84
CA PRO A 165 9.08 -8.41 0.46
C PRO A 165 9.98 -7.26 -0.04
N ASN A 166 9.85 -6.05 0.51
CA ASN A 166 10.72 -4.91 0.18
C ASN A 166 12.20 -5.16 0.56
N TYR A 167 12.46 -6.10 1.46
CA TYR A 167 13.76 -6.36 2.08
C TYR A 167 14.25 -7.79 1.79
N SER A 168 13.72 -8.42 0.72
CA SER A 168 13.95 -9.85 0.43
C SER A 168 15.26 -10.15 -0.30
N GLY A 169 16.23 -9.24 -0.33
CA GLY A 169 17.49 -9.39 -1.06
C GLY A 169 18.60 -9.94 -0.17
N ASP A 170 18.97 -11.21 -0.36
CA ASP A 170 20.05 -11.84 0.42
C ASP A 170 21.44 -11.24 0.11
N LEU A 171 22.44 -11.57 0.94
CA LEU A 171 23.82 -11.06 0.84
C LEU A 171 24.48 -11.39 -0.52
N GLY A 172 24.07 -12.45 -1.21
CA GLY A 172 24.50 -12.77 -2.57
C GLY A 172 23.87 -11.87 -3.64
N ASP A 173 22.66 -11.35 -3.41
CA ASP A 173 22.07 -10.29 -4.23
C ASP A 173 22.81 -8.98 -3.99
N PHE A 174 23.06 -8.63 -2.74
CA PHE A 174 23.88 -7.46 -2.38
C PHE A 174 25.32 -7.56 -2.93
N SER A 175 25.94 -8.74 -2.90
CA SER A 175 27.27 -8.98 -3.47
C SER A 175 27.29 -8.83 -5.00
N SER A 176 26.19 -9.19 -5.68
CA SER A 176 26.02 -8.95 -7.12
C SER A 176 25.80 -7.45 -7.42
N PHE A 177 24.94 -6.78 -6.62
CA PHE A 177 24.73 -5.33 -6.66
C PHE A 177 26.04 -4.56 -6.51
N VAL A 178 26.82 -4.82 -5.45
CA VAL A 178 28.13 -4.20 -5.19
C VAL A 178 29.10 -4.44 -6.35
N SER A 179 29.11 -5.65 -6.92
CA SER A 179 29.98 -5.99 -8.05
C SER A 179 29.67 -5.16 -9.30
N HIS A 180 28.39 -5.00 -9.64
CA HIS A 180 27.94 -4.16 -10.76
C HIS A 180 28.14 -2.67 -10.46
N MET A 181 27.86 -2.22 -9.24
CA MET A 181 28.06 -0.83 -8.83
C MET A 181 29.54 -0.42 -8.87
N LYS A 182 30.48 -1.27 -8.42
CA LYS A 182 31.92 -1.01 -8.56
C LYS A 182 32.39 -1.07 -10.03
N LYS A 183 31.76 -1.87 -10.90
CA LYS A 183 31.96 -1.80 -12.37
C LYS A 183 31.47 -0.47 -12.96
N ILE A 184 30.26 -0.03 -12.61
CA ILE A 184 29.69 1.25 -13.05
C ILE A 184 30.54 2.44 -12.57
N ALA A 185 31.11 2.37 -11.36
CA ALA A 185 32.05 3.38 -10.85
C ALA A 185 33.35 3.48 -11.68
N VAL A 186 33.85 2.34 -12.19
CA VAL A 186 34.99 2.30 -13.13
C VAL A 186 34.60 2.89 -14.49
N GLU A 187 33.42 2.55 -15.01
CA GLU A 187 32.90 3.07 -16.30
C GLU A 187 32.63 4.58 -16.27
N LYS A 188 32.22 5.13 -15.11
CA LYS A 188 32.08 6.58 -14.86
C LYS A 188 33.40 7.28 -14.48
N ASP A 189 34.48 6.51 -14.30
CA ASP A 189 35.78 6.90 -13.75
C ASP A 189 35.77 7.72 -12.44
N VAL A 190 34.93 7.30 -11.49
CA VAL A 190 34.80 7.84 -10.11
C VAL A 190 35.27 6.83 -9.05
N ASP A 191 35.36 7.24 -7.78
CA ASP A 191 35.58 6.31 -6.67
C ASP A 191 34.24 5.79 -6.11
N LEU A 192 34.22 4.51 -5.73
CA LEU A 192 33.11 3.91 -4.97
C LEU A 192 33.66 2.99 -3.87
N LEU A 193 33.46 3.39 -2.61
CA LEU A 193 33.75 2.57 -1.45
C LEU A 193 32.53 1.73 -1.05
N LEU A 194 32.77 0.60 -0.39
CA LEU A 194 31.77 -0.13 0.37
C LEU A 194 32.19 -0.06 1.84
N VAL A 195 31.31 0.38 2.74
CA VAL A 195 31.65 0.60 4.16
C VAL A 195 30.58 -0.01 5.05
N ASP A 196 31.01 -0.56 6.19
CA ASP A 196 30.10 -1.01 7.26
C ASP A 196 30.35 -0.26 8.58
N SER A 197 29.32 -0.14 9.43
CA SER A 197 29.37 0.54 10.73
C SER A 197 29.03 -0.34 11.94
N GLY A 198 28.96 -1.67 11.78
CA GLY A 198 28.93 -2.63 12.90
C GLY A 198 27.65 -3.45 13.01
N ASP A 199 27.61 -4.26 14.08
CA ASP A 199 26.54 -5.17 14.48
C ASP A 199 26.06 -6.17 13.39
N LEU A 200 26.72 -7.33 13.42
CA LEU A 200 26.68 -8.35 12.35
C LEU A 200 25.93 -9.64 12.74
N HIS A 201 25.46 -9.73 13.98
CA HIS A 201 24.80 -10.90 14.61
C HIS A 201 23.80 -10.43 15.68
N ASP A 202 23.21 -11.34 16.48
CA ASP A 202 22.09 -11.09 17.40
C ASP A 202 20.82 -10.55 16.71
N GLY A 203 20.12 -11.39 15.95
CA GLY A 203 18.82 -11.06 15.36
C GLY A 203 18.24 -12.05 14.36
N THR A 204 18.94 -13.15 14.05
CA THR A 204 18.42 -14.25 13.23
C THR A 204 19.03 -15.59 13.63
N GLY A 205 18.29 -16.68 13.42
CA GLY A 205 18.84 -18.02 13.60
C GLY A 205 20.07 -18.34 12.73
N LEU A 206 20.39 -17.54 11.71
CA LEU A 206 21.53 -17.76 10.83
C LEU A 206 22.87 -17.38 11.47
N SER A 207 22.91 -16.31 12.27
CA SER A 207 24.01 -16.00 13.18
C SER A 207 23.85 -16.77 14.49
N ASP A 208 22.69 -16.59 15.13
CA ASP A 208 22.49 -16.87 16.56
C ASP A 208 22.18 -18.36 16.82
N GLY A 209 21.65 -19.07 15.82
CA GLY A 209 21.22 -20.48 15.91
C GLY A 209 22.34 -21.52 15.79
N TYR A 210 23.59 -21.12 16.08
CA TYR A 210 24.79 -21.93 15.92
C TYR A 210 24.82 -23.15 16.86
N PRO A 211 25.52 -24.25 16.49
CA PRO A 211 25.56 -25.45 17.30
C PRO A 211 26.36 -25.25 18.62
N PRO A 212 26.00 -25.96 19.72
CA PRO A 212 26.68 -25.82 21.00
C PRO A 212 28.20 -25.95 20.92
N GLY A 213 28.92 -24.93 21.41
CA GLY A 213 30.38 -24.83 21.32
C GLY A 213 30.92 -24.04 20.12
N GLY A 214 30.04 -23.49 19.26
CA GLY A 214 30.41 -22.42 18.33
C GLY A 214 30.57 -21.05 19.00
N VAL A 215 30.80 -20.03 18.17
CA VAL A 215 30.81 -18.60 18.54
C VAL A 215 29.77 -17.90 17.66
N ASP A 216 29.05 -16.94 18.23
CA ASP A 216 28.01 -16.20 17.50
C ASP A 216 28.60 -15.43 16.32
N GLY A 217 27.82 -15.31 15.23
CA GLY A 217 28.23 -14.63 14.00
C GLY A 217 29.40 -15.26 13.24
N HIS A 218 30.08 -16.29 13.76
CA HIS A 218 31.34 -16.77 13.19
C HIS A 218 31.17 -17.32 11.76
N GLU A 219 30.14 -18.13 11.50
CA GLU A 219 29.88 -18.72 10.17
C GLU A 219 29.31 -17.70 9.17
N THR A 220 28.44 -16.78 9.61
CA THR A 220 27.88 -15.70 8.78
C THR A 220 28.94 -14.68 8.37
N THR A 221 29.84 -14.33 9.29
CA THR A 221 30.95 -13.40 9.08
C THR A 221 31.90 -13.86 7.96
N LYS A 222 32.00 -15.17 7.67
CA LYS A 222 32.80 -15.70 6.56
C LYS A 222 32.31 -15.21 5.19
N PHE A 223 30.99 -15.07 5.03
CA PHE A 223 30.38 -14.55 3.81
C PHE A 223 30.49 -13.02 3.71
N LEU A 224 30.34 -12.29 4.83
CA LEU A 224 30.60 -10.86 4.87
C LEU A 224 32.05 -10.53 4.50
N ALA A 225 33.01 -11.29 5.03
CA ALA A 225 34.43 -11.18 4.71
C ALA A 225 34.80 -11.58 3.26
N GLU A 226 33.87 -12.12 2.47
CA GLU A 226 34.05 -12.22 1.01
C GLU A 226 33.79 -10.89 0.30
N LEU A 227 32.90 -10.02 0.79
CA LEU A 227 32.53 -8.79 0.08
C LEU A 227 33.70 -7.80 0.07
N PRO A 228 33.82 -6.96 -0.99
CA PRO A 228 34.92 -6.00 -1.14
C PRO A 228 34.68 -4.75 -0.28
N TYR A 229 34.51 -4.94 1.04
CA TYR A 229 34.45 -3.88 2.03
C TYR A 229 35.80 -3.12 2.04
N ASP A 230 35.70 -1.80 1.96
CA ASP A 230 36.83 -0.89 2.00
C ASP A 230 37.16 -0.44 3.42
N VAL A 231 36.16 -0.33 4.29
CA VAL A 231 36.30 -0.13 5.73
C VAL A 231 35.13 -0.83 6.44
N MET A 232 35.33 -1.35 7.65
CA MET A 232 34.24 -1.75 8.56
C MET A 232 34.57 -1.28 9.99
N ALA A 233 33.56 -1.01 10.81
CA ALA A 233 33.71 -0.73 12.24
C ALA A 233 33.22 -1.89 13.12
N ILE A 234 33.59 -1.85 14.41
CA ILE A 234 32.98 -2.68 15.46
C ILE A 234 31.76 -1.97 16.08
N GLY A 235 30.70 -2.74 16.35
CA GLY A 235 29.52 -2.31 17.13
C GLY A 235 29.42 -3.04 18.48
N ASN A 236 28.42 -2.69 19.30
CA ASN A 236 28.33 -3.18 20.69
C ASN A 236 27.95 -4.65 20.79
N HIS A 237 27.27 -5.22 19.80
CA HIS A 237 26.93 -6.64 19.85
C HIS A 237 28.18 -7.55 19.80
N GLY A 238 29.22 -7.12 19.09
CA GLY A 238 30.54 -7.74 19.13
C GLY A 238 31.28 -7.67 20.47
N LEU A 239 30.70 -7.05 21.51
CA LEU A 239 31.33 -6.75 22.80
C LEU A 239 30.57 -7.31 24.02
N TYR A 240 29.33 -7.80 23.89
CA TYR A 240 28.60 -8.44 25.00
C TYR A 240 29.21 -9.79 25.44
N SER A 241 30.11 -10.36 24.64
CA SER A 241 30.84 -11.59 24.96
C SER A 241 32.29 -11.49 24.48
N TYR A 242 33.24 -11.77 25.37
CA TYR A 242 34.66 -11.82 25.04
C TYR A 242 34.97 -12.83 23.93
N ALA A 243 34.18 -13.91 23.80
CA ALA A 243 34.34 -14.88 22.71
C ALA A 243 34.06 -14.26 21.33
N ASN A 244 33.02 -13.42 21.23
CA ASN A 244 32.66 -12.71 20.00
C ASN A 244 33.72 -11.66 19.66
N THR A 245 34.19 -10.88 20.65
CA THR A 245 35.27 -9.90 20.46
C THR A 245 36.58 -10.57 20.04
N LEU A 246 36.88 -11.75 20.59
CA LEU A 246 38.08 -12.52 20.24
C LEU A 246 38.01 -13.07 18.82
N ASP A 247 36.86 -13.55 18.35
CA ASP A 247 36.72 -13.98 16.95
C ASP A 247 36.74 -12.79 15.98
N MET A 248 36.14 -11.65 16.33
CA MET A 248 36.31 -10.41 15.56
C MET A 248 37.79 -10.03 15.40
N HIS A 249 38.57 -10.12 16.48
CA HIS A 249 40.01 -9.84 16.47
C HIS A 249 40.83 -10.87 15.67
N GLN A 250 40.56 -12.16 15.85
CA GLN A 250 41.38 -13.24 15.28
C GLN A 250 40.96 -13.66 13.86
N TYR A 251 39.67 -13.60 13.54
CA TYR A 251 39.13 -14.03 12.25
C TYR A 251 38.80 -12.86 11.32
N LEU A 252 37.98 -11.89 11.74
CA LEU A 252 37.44 -10.85 10.85
C LEU A 252 38.45 -9.73 10.56
N ALA A 253 39.00 -9.10 11.59
CA ALA A 253 39.87 -7.94 11.44
C ALA A 253 41.08 -8.15 10.49
N PRO A 254 41.73 -9.33 10.47
CA PRO A 254 42.79 -9.62 9.50
C PRO A 254 42.33 -9.65 8.03
N LYS A 255 41.06 -9.98 7.74
CA LYS A 255 40.53 -10.07 6.36
C LYS A 255 40.54 -8.72 5.65
N LEU A 256 40.29 -7.65 6.41
CA LEU A 256 40.27 -6.29 5.90
C LEU A 256 41.66 -5.64 5.82
N ASN A 257 42.74 -6.39 6.12
CA ASN A 257 44.13 -5.93 6.03
C ASN A 257 44.36 -4.60 6.78
N GLY A 258 43.87 -4.52 8.01
CA GLY A 258 43.96 -3.32 8.86
C GLY A 258 42.89 -2.25 8.60
N ARG A 259 41.87 -2.53 7.77
CA ARG A 259 40.71 -1.64 7.53
C ARG A 259 39.42 -2.08 8.26
N TYR A 260 39.52 -3.02 9.20
CA TYR A 260 38.53 -3.21 10.27
C TYR A 260 38.95 -2.30 11.43
N LEU A 261 38.08 -1.42 11.90
CA LEU A 261 38.46 -0.29 12.74
C LEU A 261 37.80 -0.31 14.12
N SER A 262 38.60 0.01 15.15
CA SER A 262 38.18 0.12 16.54
C SER A 262 39.03 1.18 17.28
N SER A 263 38.80 2.44 16.93
CA SER A 263 39.54 3.61 17.43
C SER A 263 39.59 3.67 18.96
N ASN A 264 38.46 3.43 19.62
CA ASN A 264 38.28 3.49 21.08
C ASN A 264 37.96 2.15 21.75
N VAL A 265 38.18 0.99 21.10
CA VAL A 265 37.91 -0.33 21.70
C VAL A 265 39.15 -1.22 21.70
N ASN A 266 39.46 -1.80 22.86
CA ASN A 266 40.55 -2.77 23.03
C ASN A 266 40.02 -4.13 23.54
N ILE A 267 40.72 -5.19 23.19
CA ILE A 267 40.62 -6.52 23.79
C ILE A 267 41.89 -6.81 24.60
N THR A 268 41.72 -7.42 25.76
CA THR A 268 42.80 -7.82 26.67
C THR A 268 43.23 -9.24 26.34
N LEU A 269 44.49 -9.45 25.97
CA LEU A 269 45.05 -10.73 25.54
C LEU A 269 46.23 -11.18 26.42
N ALA A 270 46.63 -12.44 26.30
CA ALA A 270 47.90 -12.94 26.83
C ALA A 270 49.01 -12.82 25.77
N ASP A 271 50.14 -12.21 26.13
CA ASP A 271 51.33 -12.14 25.26
C ASP A 271 52.09 -13.49 25.20
N GLN A 272 53.18 -13.54 24.42
CA GLN A 272 54.02 -14.73 24.27
C GLN A 272 54.71 -15.19 25.57
N ASN A 273 54.69 -14.37 26.61
CA ASN A 273 55.24 -14.63 27.94
C ASN A 273 54.14 -14.86 29.00
N ASN A 274 52.86 -14.91 28.59
CA ASN A 274 51.67 -14.98 29.45
C ASN A 274 51.45 -13.73 30.35
N ASN A 275 51.91 -12.56 29.91
CA ASN A 275 51.51 -11.26 30.48
C ASN A 275 50.19 -10.81 29.87
N THR A 276 49.35 -10.13 30.67
CA THR A 276 48.15 -9.44 30.19
C THR A 276 48.52 -8.17 29.42
N VAL A 277 48.00 -8.01 28.19
CA VAL A 277 48.22 -6.83 27.34
C VAL A 277 46.92 -6.39 26.66
N ASP A 278 46.62 -5.10 26.70
CA ASP A 278 45.46 -4.52 25.99
C ASP A 278 45.87 -4.09 24.58
N VAL A 279 45.14 -4.57 23.58
CA VAL A 279 45.37 -4.23 22.16
C VAL A 279 44.05 -3.82 21.48
N PRO A 280 44.06 -2.89 20.51
CA PRO A 280 42.89 -2.61 19.67
C PRO A 280 42.31 -3.89 19.04
N VAL A 281 40.97 -3.99 18.98
CA VAL A 281 40.27 -5.15 18.40
C VAL A 281 40.54 -5.25 16.89
N GLY A 282 40.42 -4.12 16.18
CA GLY A 282 40.91 -3.88 14.83
C GLY A 282 42.08 -2.89 14.81
N SER A 283 42.21 -2.08 13.76
CA SER A 283 43.13 -0.93 13.76
C SER A 283 42.49 0.29 14.40
N ARG A 284 43.25 1.15 15.09
CA ARG A 284 42.71 2.44 15.58
C ARG A 284 42.34 3.41 14.44
N PHE A 285 43.06 3.35 13.32
CA PHE A 285 42.81 4.12 12.11
C PHE A 285 43.38 3.38 10.88
N ALA A 286 42.99 3.79 9.68
CA ALA A 286 43.62 3.36 8.43
C ALA A 286 43.94 4.55 7.52
N LYS A 287 45.18 4.62 7.01
CA LYS A 287 45.58 5.53 5.92
C LYS A 287 45.72 4.71 4.63
N PHE A 288 44.93 5.01 3.60
CA PHE A 288 44.95 4.27 2.33
C PHE A 288 44.71 5.19 1.12
N LYS A 289 44.68 4.60 -0.09
CA LYS A 289 44.35 5.31 -1.34
C LYS A 289 43.18 4.65 -2.08
N THR A 290 42.33 5.47 -2.67
CA THR A 290 41.20 5.03 -3.51
C THR A 290 41.67 4.51 -4.88
N ARG A 291 40.73 4.03 -5.72
CA ARG A 291 41.01 3.62 -7.11
C ARG A 291 41.59 4.77 -7.94
N LYS A 292 41.10 6.00 -7.74
CA LYS A 292 41.63 7.22 -8.36
C LYS A 292 42.94 7.72 -7.74
N GLY A 293 43.44 7.06 -6.69
CA GLY A 293 44.68 7.42 -5.99
C GLY A 293 44.53 8.49 -4.90
N ARG A 294 43.29 8.91 -4.60
CA ARG A 294 42.98 9.89 -3.55
C ARG A 294 43.36 9.36 -2.18
N THR A 295 43.96 10.16 -1.31
CA THR A 295 44.30 9.77 0.06
C THR A 295 43.08 9.78 0.97
N VAL A 296 42.98 8.76 1.83
CA VAL A 296 41.90 8.62 2.82
C VAL A 296 42.52 8.34 4.18
N THR A 297 42.08 9.08 5.19
CA THR A 297 42.31 8.75 6.61
C THR A 297 40.97 8.33 7.20
N ALA A 298 40.88 7.09 7.71
CA ALA A 298 39.66 6.51 8.23
C ALA A 298 39.74 6.15 9.72
N LEU A 299 38.64 6.33 10.44
CA LEU A 299 38.45 6.04 11.87
C LEU A 299 37.21 5.15 12.08
N GLY A 300 37.15 4.45 13.22
CA GLY A 300 36.11 3.48 13.58
C GLY A 300 35.69 3.64 15.04
N VAL A 301 34.74 4.52 15.34
CA VAL A 301 34.46 4.97 16.71
C VAL A 301 33.10 4.44 17.19
N ILE A 302 33.03 3.81 18.36
CA ILE A 302 31.77 3.44 19.03
C ILE A 302 31.38 4.49 20.08
N PHE A 303 30.10 4.53 20.47
CA PHE A 303 29.59 5.38 21.56
C PHE A 303 30.28 5.09 22.91
N ASP A 304 29.91 5.84 23.95
CA ASP A 304 30.32 5.64 25.35
C ASP A 304 29.69 4.34 25.96
N PHE A 305 29.84 3.20 25.29
CA PHE A 305 29.26 1.91 25.66
C PHE A 305 29.83 1.37 26.98
N THR A 306 28.96 0.82 27.84
CA THR A 306 29.29 0.29 29.17
C THR A 306 28.85 -1.17 29.37
N GLY A 307 28.20 -1.78 28.39
CA GLY A 307 27.69 -3.16 28.46
C GLY A 307 28.70 -4.25 28.06
N ASN A 308 29.98 -3.92 27.89
CA ASN A 308 30.99 -4.82 27.36
C ASN A 308 31.48 -5.87 28.38
N ASP A 309 31.86 -7.06 27.89
CA ASP A 309 32.33 -8.16 28.74
C ASP A 309 33.72 -7.90 29.35
N GLN A 310 34.05 -8.64 30.40
CA GLN A 310 35.37 -8.62 31.03
C GLN A 310 36.47 -8.96 30.03
N ASN A 311 37.67 -8.37 30.22
CA ASN A 311 38.79 -8.47 29.28
C ASN A 311 38.53 -7.77 27.92
N THR A 312 37.58 -6.84 27.88
CA THR A 312 37.45 -5.82 26.83
C THR A 312 37.35 -4.43 27.47
N THR A 313 37.69 -3.37 26.73
CA THR A 313 37.51 -1.97 27.19
C THR A 313 37.04 -1.06 26.09
N VAL A 314 36.03 -0.22 26.40
CA VAL A 314 35.63 0.93 25.57
C VAL A 314 36.11 2.21 26.24
N GLN A 315 36.88 3.01 25.50
CA GLN A 315 37.31 4.33 25.91
C GLN A 315 36.26 5.37 25.50
N LYS A 316 35.97 6.33 26.38
CA LYS A 316 35.08 7.45 26.05
C LYS A 316 35.60 8.25 24.87
N VAL A 317 34.70 8.71 24.01
CA VAL A 317 35.09 9.50 22.83
C VAL A 317 35.83 10.77 23.23
N GLU A 318 35.43 11.40 24.35
CA GLU A 318 36.10 12.59 24.91
C GLU A 318 37.56 12.35 25.31
N ASP A 319 37.92 11.14 25.74
CA ASP A 319 39.30 10.80 26.12
C ASP A 319 40.11 10.29 24.93
N MET A 320 39.49 9.53 24.02
CA MET A 320 40.09 9.12 22.75
C MET A 320 40.59 10.34 21.94
N VAL A 321 39.84 11.44 21.88
CA VAL A 321 40.26 12.64 21.13
C VAL A 321 41.43 13.41 21.76
N LYS A 322 41.88 13.02 22.95
CA LYS A 322 43.06 13.60 23.63
C LYS A 322 44.34 12.78 23.39
N GLU A 323 44.25 11.60 22.77
CA GLU A 323 45.41 10.71 22.59
C GLU A 323 46.35 11.11 21.43
N SER A 324 47.65 10.89 21.62
CA SER A 324 48.68 11.26 20.66
C SER A 324 48.59 10.54 19.32
N TRP A 325 48.09 9.29 19.30
CA TRP A 325 47.94 8.55 18.05
C TRP A 325 46.86 9.16 17.15
N LEU A 326 45.82 9.80 17.71
CA LEU A 326 44.81 10.46 16.89
C LEU A 326 45.41 11.69 16.22
N MET A 327 46.19 12.48 16.96
CA MET A 327 46.93 13.62 16.40
C MET A 327 47.89 13.19 15.28
N GLU A 328 48.57 12.04 15.41
CA GLU A 328 49.39 11.45 14.35
C GLU A 328 48.54 10.96 13.15
N ALA A 329 47.40 10.34 13.42
CA ALA A 329 46.47 9.88 12.39
C ALA A 329 45.93 11.04 11.55
N ILE A 330 45.57 12.17 12.18
CA ILE A 330 45.00 13.35 11.50
C ILE A 330 46.05 14.39 11.08
N ASN A 331 47.34 14.23 11.40
CA ASN A 331 48.39 15.22 11.07
C ASN A 331 48.45 15.54 9.56
N ASP A 332 48.43 14.50 8.73
CA ASP A 332 48.54 14.63 7.27
C ASP A 332 47.16 14.89 6.66
N GLU A 333 47.03 15.88 5.77
CA GLU A 333 45.75 16.16 5.09
C GLU A 333 45.46 15.07 4.03
N PRO A 334 44.34 14.31 4.14
CA PRO A 334 43.85 13.44 3.10
C PRO A 334 43.01 14.21 2.06
N ASP A 335 42.70 13.62 0.90
CA ASP A 335 41.66 14.16 0.01
C ASP A 335 40.27 14.14 0.69
N PHE A 336 40.05 13.23 1.65
CA PHE A 336 38.90 13.23 2.58
C PHE A 336 39.14 12.38 3.83
N PHE A 337 38.49 12.74 4.93
CA PHE A 337 38.33 11.88 6.11
C PHE A 337 37.08 11.01 5.98
N LEU A 338 37.19 9.75 6.43
CA LEU A 338 36.10 8.77 6.45
C LEU A 338 35.90 8.24 7.87
N LEU A 339 34.91 8.77 8.58
CA LEU A 339 34.56 8.31 9.91
C LEU A 339 33.46 7.27 9.78
N THR A 340 33.79 5.99 9.93
CA THR A 340 32.75 4.98 10.25
C THR A 340 32.67 4.85 11.76
N GLY A 341 31.53 4.47 12.29
CA GLY A 341 31.38 4.27 13.72
C GLY A 341 30.00 3.80 14.10
N HIS A 342 29.95 2.97 15.12
CA HIS A 342 28.70 2.51 15.68
C HIS A 342 28.19 3.57 16.67
N MET A 343 27.68 4.68 16.12
CA MET A 343 27.14 5.85 16.81
C MET A 343 26.07 6.52 15.95
N PRO A 344 24.93 6.95 16.51
CA PRO A 344 23.86 7.57 15.75
C PRO A 344 24.25 8.96 15.24
N VAL A 345 23.86 9.28 14.01
CA VAL A 345 24.39 10.47 13.31
C VAL A 345 23.85 11.80 13.84
N SER A 346 22.73 11.80 14.55
CA SER A 346 22.06 13.00 15.03
C SER A 346 22.18 13.26 16.53
N ARG A 347 22.67 12.32 17.35
CA ARG A 347 22.65 12.41 18.84
C ARG A 347 23.79 11.72 19.60
N ASP A 348 25.04 11.77 19.12
CA ASP A 348 26.21 11.30 19.89
C ASP A 348 27.44 12.22 19.74
N ASN A 349 28.57 11.81 20.30
CA ASN A 349 29.87 12.45 20.39
C ASN A 349 30.61 12.66 19.05
N TRP A 350 29.95 12.44 17.90
CA TRP A 350 30.48 12.81 16.58
C TRP A 350 31.09 14.24 16.53
N PRO A 351 30.51 15.27 17.18
CA PRO A 351 31.12 16.60 17.25
C PRO A 351 32.51 16.63 17.89
N LEU A 352 32.86 15.72 18.81
CA LEU A 352 34.19 15.71 19.43
C LEU A 352 35.26 15.31 18.40
N VAL A 353 35.02 14.23 17.65
CA VAL A 353 35.92 13.73 16.59
C VAL A 353 35.97 14.73 15.43
N PHE A 354 34.82 15.25 15.01
CA PHE A 354 34.70 16.27 13.97
C PHE A 354 35.45 17.56 14.33
N ASN A 355 35.31 18.07 15.56
CA ASN A 355 36.02 19.28 16.01
C ASN A 355 37.52 19.05 16.14
N ALA A 356 37.97 17.86 16.58
CA ALA A 356 39.39 17.52 16.62
C ALA A 356 40.03 17.55 15.22
N ILE A 357 39.34 17.01 14.21
CA ILE A 357 39.77 17.10 12.80
C ILE A 357 39.73 18.56 12.33
N ARG A 358 38.62 19.28 12.54
CA ARG A 358 38.45 20.67 12.08
C ARG A 358 39.43 21.67 12.70
N ALA A 359 39.95 21.39 13.90
CA ALA A 359 41.00 22.19 14.54
C ALA A 359 42.36 22.13 13.81
N VAL A 360 42.61 21.05 13.06
CA VAL A 360 43.80 20.90 12.20
C VAL A 360 43.46 21.23 10.74
N HIS A 361 42.30 20.76 10.28
CA HIS A 361 41.89 20.66 8.88
C HIS A 361 40.53 21.31 8.64
N ALA A 362 40.55 22.64 8.51
CA ALA A 362 39.35 23.47 8.45
C ALA A 362 38.45 23.23 7.22
N THR A 363 38.99 22.71 6.12
CA THR A 363 38.28 22.62 4.82
C THR A 363 38.28 21.24 4.17
N THR A 364 39.00 20.25 4.71
CA THR A 364 39.03 18.90 4.15
C THR A 364 37.65 18.24 4.24
N PRO A 365 37.16 17.50 3.23
CA PRO A 365 35.87 16.82 3.32
C PRO A 365 35.86 15.79 4.46
N ILE A 366 34.75 15.72 5.22
CA ILE A 366 34.55 14.70 6.27
C ILE A 366 33.24 13.96 5.95
N LEU A 367 33.35 12.66 5.67
CA LEU A 367 32.21 11.77 5.43
C LEU A 367 32.04 10.91 6.68
N ILE A 368 30.85 10.94 7.29
CA ILE A 368 30.54 10.23 8.54
C ILE A 368 29.47 9.16 8.26
N LEU A 369 29.65 7.98 8.81
CA LEU A 369 28.78 6.82 8.64
C LEU A 369 28.51 6.23 10.02
N GLY A 370 27.25 6.31 10.43
CA GLY A 370 26.77 5.93 11.75
C GLY A 370 25.95 4.63 11.75
N GLY A 371 25.45 4.29 12.93
CA GLY A 371 24.64 3.11 13.19
C GLY A 371 24.02 3.20 14.57
N HIS A 372 23.78 2.03 15.18
CA HIS A 372 23.29 1.84 16.55
C HIS A 372 21.81 2.14 16.76
N THR A 373 21.24 3.26 16.28
CA THR A 373 19.81 3.58 16.58
C THR A 373 18.79 2.96 15.63
N HIS A 374 19.23 2.11 14.69
CA HIS A 374 18.39 1.34 13.77
C HIS A 374 17.52 2.17 12.81
N ILE A 375 17.85 3.45 12.57
CA ILE A 375 17.02 4.38 11.77
C ILE A 375 17.68 4.78 10.45
N ARG A 376 16.86 5.23 9.49
CA ARG A 376 17.33 6.01 8.33
C ARG A 376 17.46 7.46 8.77
N ASP A 377 18.68 7.99 8.88
CA ASP A 377 18.93 9.39 9.30
C ASP A 377 20.15 9.99 8.57
N CYS A 378 20.25 11.32 8.54
CA CYS A 378 21.31 12.09 7.89
C CYS A 378 21.42 13.49 8.49
N VAL A 379 22.66 13.96 8.68
CA VAL A 379 22.96 15.30 9.20
C VAL A 379 24.11 15.94 8.39
N GLN A 380 24.09 17.25 8.20
CA GLN A 380 25.26 18.00 7.74
C GLN A 380 25.77 18.88 8.88
N LEU A 381 27.01 18.65 9.34
CA LEU A 381 27.62 19.41 10.43
C LEU A 381 28.21 20.75 9.93
N ASP A 382 28.70 20.77 8.69
CA ASP A 382 29.08 21.97 7.95
C ASP A 382 28.83 21.79 6.43
N GLY A 383 29.10 22.83 5.64
CA GLY A 383 28.98 22.79 4.19
C GLY A 383 30.00 21.89 3.45
N ARG A 384 30.85 21.15 4.17
CA ARG A 384 31.88 20.24 3.62
C ARG A 384 31.87 18.88 4.33
N SER A 385 30.73 18.51 4.92
CA SER A 385 30.50 17.22 5.58
C SER A 385 29.06 16.71 5.42
N MET A 386 28.92 15.39 5.58
CA MET A 386 27.62 14.71 5.70
C MET A 386 27.80 13.45 6.54
N SER A 387 26.84 13.21 7.42
CA SER A 387 26.67 12.01 8.23
C SER A 387 25.48 11.21 7.71
N LEU A 388 25.60 9.88 7.61
CA LEU A 388 24.51 8.98 7.16
C LEU A 388 24.37 7.76 8.09
N GLU A 389 23.14 7.41 8.46
CA GLU A 389 22.76 6.20 9.21
C GLU A 389 21.79 5.37 8.36
N SER A 390 22.05 4.07 8.23
CA SER A 390 21.48 3.25 7.14
C SER A 390 20.50 2.17 7.62
N GLY A 391 19.68 2.46 8.63
CA GLY A 391 18.63 1.54 9.11
C GLY A 391 19.18 0.38 9.92
N ARG A 392 18.68 -0.84 9.64
CA ARG A 392 19.01 -2.09 10.34
C ARG A 392 18.68 -3.32 9.48
N CYS A 393 18.99 -4.51 10.00
CA CYS A 393 18.47 -5.83 9.63
C CYS A 393 18.53 -6.18 8.14
N MET A 394 19.46 -5.59 7.37
CA MET A 394 19.43 -5.67 5.90
C MET A 394 18.07 -5.26 5.31
N GLU A 395 17.33 -4.36 5.97
CA GLU A 395 16.13 -3.68 5.43
C GLU A 395 16.55 -2.57 4.46
N THR A 396 17.74 -2.01 4.67
CA THR A 396 18.22 -0.79 4.02
C THR A 396 19.69 -0.90 3.62
N VAL A 397 20.01 -0.34 2.45
CA VAL A 397 21.37 -0.05 2.00
C VAL A 397 21.51 1.46 1.83
N GLY A 398 22.49 2.07 2.50
CA GLY A 398 22.79 3.48 2.36
C GLY A 398 23.57 3.80 1.08
N TRP A 399 23.30 4.97 0.52
CA TRP A 399 24.12 5.59 -0.53
C TRP A 399 24.47 7.01 -0.11
N MET A 400 25.77 7.33 -0.11
CA MET A 400 26.28 8.71 -0.02
C MET A 400 27.10 9.02 -1.27
N SER A 401 26.98 10.22 -1.80
CA SER A 401 27.94 10.76 -2.79
C SER A 401 28.29 12.21 -2.49
N VAL A 402 29.49 12.61 -2.91
CA VAL A 402 29.96 14.01 -2.85
C VAL A 402 30.68 14.38 -4.13
N LYS A 403 30.37 15.57 -4.66
CA LYS A 403 31.15 16.22 -5.72
C LYS A 403 32.16 17.14 -5.08
N LEU A 404 33.43 16.93 -5.42
CA LEU A 404 34.53 17.74 -4.91
C LEU A 404 34.62 19.05 -5.72
N ASP A 405 35.17 20.09 -5.10
CA ASP A 405 35.58 21.28 -5.83
C ASP A 405 36.96 21.13 -6.46
N ALA A 406 37.27 22.00 -7.43
CA ALA A 406 38.65 22.16 -7.88
C ALA A 406 39.52 22.62 -6.70
N GLN A 407 40.74 22.08 -6.60
CA GLN A 407 41.63 22.29 -5.45
C GLN A 407 41.76 23.79 -5.08
N ASN A 408 41.68 24.07 -3.77
CA ASN A 408 41.61 25.40 -3.15
C ASN A 408 40.27 26.16 -3.30
N GLY A 409 39.15 25.46 -3.51
CA GLY A 409 37.82 26.05 -3.39
C GLY A 409 37.41 26.33 -1.93
N SER A 410 36.87 27.53 -1.67
CA SER A 410 36.25 27.89 -0.39
C SER A 410 34.73 27.69 -0.39
N ASN A 411 34.23 26.74 -1.20
CA ASN A 411 32.81 26.56 -1.49
C ASN A 411 32.16 25.49 -0.61
N ILE A 412 30.83 25.50 -0.59
CA ILE A 412 30.00 24.39 -0.09
C ILE A 412 30.09 23.23 -1.09
N LEU A 413 30.32 22.02 -0.61
CA LEU A 413 30.34 20.79 -1.42
C LEU A 413 28.92 20.29 -1.70
N ILE A 414 28.72 19.69 -2.87
CA ILE A 414 27.42 19.10 -3.25
C ILE A 414 27.43 17.63 -2.82
N PHE A 415 26.80 17.36 -1.68
CA PHE A 415 26.48 16.02 -1.21
C PHE A 415 25.10 15.56 -1.71
N SER A 416 24.91 14.24 -1.79
CA SER A 416 23.59 13.62 -1.95
C SER A 416 23.54 12.29 -1.22
N ARG A 417 22.35 11.94 -0.69
CA ARG A 417 22.10 10.68 0.00
C ARG A 417 20.87 9.96 -0.54
N ARG A 418 20.89 8.62 -0.49
CA ARG A 418 19.69 7.78 -0.64
C ARG A 418 19.68 6.64 0.38
N TYR A 419 18.48 6.19 0.72
CA TYR A 419 18.24 4.91 1.40
C TYR A 419 17.58 3.97 0.39
N LEU A 420 18.21 2.83 0.13
CA LEU A 420 17.75 1.84 -0.82
C LEU A 420 17.09 0.69 -0.07
N ASP A 421 15.89 0.32 -0.49
CA ASP A 421 15.27 -0.93 -0.04
C ASP A 421 16.09 -2.14 -0.51
N ALA A 422 16.47 -3.00 0.43
CA ALA A 422 17.38 -4.12 0.18
C ALA A 422 16.69 -5.32 -0.51
N ASN A 423 16.29 -5.15 -1.76
CA ASN A 423 15.72 -6.23 -2.57
C ASN A 423 16.26 -6.26 -4.02
N ARG A 424 16.02 -7.41 -4.67
CA ARG A 424 16.39 -7.70 -6.05
C ARG A 424 15.97 -6.63 -7.06
N VAL A 425 14.75 -6.10 -6.95
CA VAL A 425 14.18 -5.14 -7.92
C VAL A 425 14.83 -3.77 -7.75
N THR A 426 15.11 -3.35 -6.51
CA THR A 426 15.93 -2.16 -6.21
C THR A 426 17.34 -2.28 -6.77
N TYR A 427 18.00 -3.42 -6.55
CA TYR A 427 19.35 -3.66 -7.04
C TYR A 427 19.44 -3.70 -8.57
N GLU A 428 18.49 -4.37 -9.26
CA GLU A 428 18.41 -4.37 -10.73
C GLU A 428 18.18 -2.94 -11.29
N TYR A 429 17.27 -2.16 -10.68
CA TYR A 429 16.98 -0.79 -11.11
C TYR A 429 18.22 0.13 -11.06
N HIS A 430 18.97 0.15 -9.95
CA HIS A 430 20.12 1.05 -9.80
C HIS A 430 21.36 0.60 -10.58
N THR A 431 21.50 -0.72 -10.84
CA THR A 431 22.58 -1.26 -11.69
C THR A 431 22.26 -1.19 -13.18
N GLN A 432 20.99 -1.02 -13.55
CA GLN A 432 20.47 -1.12 -14.93
C GLN A 432 20.67 -2.51 -15.57
N GLU A 433 20.95 -3.53 -14.75
CA GLU A 433 21.01 -4.92 -15.17
C GLU A 433 19.59 -5.55 -15.17
N SER A 434 19.48 -6.75 -15.74
CA SER A 434 18.22 -7.49 -15.85
C SER A 434 18.26 -8.77 -15.03
N GLN A 435 17.09 -9.37 -14.76
CA GLN A 435 16.96 -10.73 -14.24
C GLN A 435 17.85 -11.78 -14.95
N SER A 436 18.21 -11.57 -16.22
CA SER A 436 19.07 -12.47 -17.00
C SER A 436 20.58 -12.18 -16.93
N SER A 437 20.98 -11.06 -16.33
CA SER A 437 22.37 -10.54 -16.33
C SER A 437 22.87 -10.06 -14.96
N PHE A 438 21.97 -9.82 -14.00
CA PHE A 438 22.30 -9.35 -12.66
C PHE A 438 23.07 -10.39 -11.81
N ASP A 439 22.68 -11.67 -11.84
CA ASP A 439 23.32 -12.69 -10.99
C ASP A 439 24.80 -12.87 -11.31
N THR A 440 25.67 -12.55 -10.34
CA THR A 440 27.09 -12.84 -10.42
C THR A 440 27.38 -14.24 -9.85
N LYS A 441 28.38 -14.93 -10.41
CA LYS A 441 28.82 -16.25 -9.89
C LYS A 441 29.18 -16.23 -8.40
N LYS A 442 29.65 -15.09 -7.90
CA LYS A 442 29.98 -14.89 -6.49
C LYS A 442 28.72 -14.73 -5.63
N GLY A 443 27.78 -13.90 -6.08
CA GLY A 443 26.48 -13.77 -5.42
C GLY A 443 25.72 -15.09 -5.32
N GLN A 444 25.66 -15.84 -6.44
CA GLN A 444 25.06 -17.18 -6.48
C GLN A 444 25.74 -18.16 -5.49
N ALA A 445 27.07 -18.11 -5.38
CA ALA A 445 27.83 -18.94 -4.43
C ALA A 445 27.54 -18.58 -2.97
N ILE A 446 27.50 -17.29 -2.62
CA ILE A 446 27.15 -16.79 -1.29
C ILE A 446 25.72 -17.22 -0.93
N THR A 447 24.74 -16.99 -1.82
CA THR A 447 23.34 -17.42 -1.64
C THR A 447 23.25 -18.92 -1.35
N THR A 448 23.97 -19.73 -2.13
CA THR A 448 23.99 -21.19 -1.98
C THR A 448 24.60 -21.61 -0.65
N GLY A 449 25.68 -20.94 -0.22
CA GLY A 449 26.34 -21.21 1.06
C GLY A 449 25.49 -20.83 2.27
N LEU A 450 24.83 -19.66 2.24
CA LEU A 450 23.91 -19.23 3.31
C LEU A 450 22.66 -20.13 3.38
N THR A 451 22.14 -20.57 2.24
CA THR A 451 21.04 -21.54 2.18
C THR A 451 21.45 -22.89 2.76
N GLN A 452 22.69 -23.33 2.51
CA GLN A 452 23.24 -24.56 3.10
C GLN A 452 23.46 -24.40 4.62
N LEU A 453 23.98 -23.25 5.08
CA LEU A 453 24.16 -22.97 6.51
C LEU A 453 22.83 -23.04 7.28
N ALA A 454 21.75 -22.50 6.71
CA ALA A 454 20.40 -22.60 7.29
C ALA A 454 19.84 -24.04 7.32
N VAL A 455 20.32 -24.94 6.45
CA VAL A 455 20.02 -26.38 6.52
C VAL A 455 20.89 -27.06 7.58
N ASP A 456 22.17 -26.71 7.66
CA ASP A 456 23.13 -27.30 8.61
C ASP A 456 22.81 -26.91 10.07
N PHE A 457 22.23 -25.73 10.28
CA PHE A 457 21.72 -25.24 11.58
C PHE A 457 20.25 -25.65 11.85
N ASP A 458 19.60 -26.44 10.96
CA ASP A 458 18.19 -26.88 11.04
C ASP A 458 17.16 -25.74 11.18
N LEU A 459 17.45 -24.56 10.63
CA LEU A 459 16.62 -23.36 10.79
C LEU A 459 15.26 -23.47 10.08
N ASN A 460 15.19 -24.33 9.05
CA ASN A 460 13.98 -24.68 8.32
C ASN A 460 13.02 -25.59 9.12
N PHE A 461 13.41 -26.07 10.31
CA PHE A 461 12.51 -26.84 11.18
C PHE A 461 11.25 -26.01 11.47
N THR A 462 10.09 -26.54 11.08
CA THR A 462 8.80 -25.83 11.20
C THR A 462 8.02 -26.34 12.41
N PHE A 463 7.82 -25.49 13.42
CA PHE A 463 6.93 -25.80 14.55
C PHE A 463 5.47 -25.88 14.08
N GLY A 464 5.05 -24.91 13.27
CA GLY A 464 3.72 -24.90 12.67
C GLY A 464 3.43 -23.68 11.82
N ILE A 465 2.22 -23.13 11.90
CA ILE A 465 1.71 -22.12 10.98
C ILE A 465 1.01 -21.00 11.76
N ALA A 466 1.47 -19.76 11.61
CA ALA A 466 0.76 -18.57 12.04
C ALA A 466 -0.45 -18.30 11.13
N PRO A 467 -1.68 -18.14 11.66
CA PRO A 467 -2.90 -18.00 10.86
C PRO A 467 -3.11 -16.61 10.23
N HIS A 468 -2.44 -15.58 10.74
CA HIS A 468 -2.36 -14.21 10.24
C HIS A 468 -1.07 -13.58 10.79
N ASP A 469 -0.75 -12.35 10.39
CA ASP A 469 0.35 -11.59 10.96
C ASP A 469 -0.02 -11.11 12.38
N PHE A 470 0.77 -11.46 13.39
CA PHE A 470 0.75 -10.81 14.70
C PHE A 470 1.88 -9.78 14.75
N THR A 471 1.60 -8.57 15.21
CA THR A 471 2.57 -7.47 15.17
C THR A 471 2.78 -6.83 16.53
N ILE A 472 3.98 -6.30 16.78
CA ILE A 472 4.34 -5.67 18.05
C ILE A 472 3.67 -4.29 18.16
N THR A 473 3.87 -3.42 17.16
CA THR A 473 3.40 -2.02 17.17
C THR A 473 2.47 -1.63 16.01
N ARG A 474 2.20 -2.54 15.05
CA ARG A 474 1.30 -2.26 13.90
C ARG A 474 -0.17 -2.58 14.19
N ALA A 475 -0.46 -3.17 15.34
CA ALA A 475 -1.78 -3.41 15.90
C ALA A 475 -1.87 -2.83 17.33
N PRO A 476 -3.05 -2.42 17.81
CA PRO A 476 -3.22 -1.92 19.18
C PRO A 476 -3.03 -3.05 20.20
N TYR A 477 -2.45 -2.74 21.37
CA TYR A 477 -2.41 -3.65 22.52
C TYR A 477 -3.49 -3.26 23.56
N PRO A 478 -4.22 -4.22 24.16
CA PRO A 478 -4.33 -5.63 23.78
C PRO A 478 -5.24 -5.82 22.55
N SER A 479 -4.90 -6.78 21.68
CA SER A 479 -5.79 -7.23 20.59
C SER A 479 -5.35 -8.58 20.01
N ASN A 480 -6.24 -9.23 19.25
CA ASN A 480 -5.93 -10.51 18.60
C ASN A 480 -4.76 -10.42 17.61
N ASP A 481 -4.60 -9.27 16.94
CA ASP A 481 -3.55 -9.02 15.95
C ASP A 481 -2.24 -8.52 16.61
N SER A 482 -2.23 -8.34 17.94
CA SER A 482 -1.04 -7.96 18.71
C SER A 482 -0.24 -9.19 19.12
N GLN A 483 1.04 -9.20 18.77
CA GLN A 483 1.98 -10.22 19.21
C GLN A 483 2.20 -10.22 20.72
N LEU A 484 2.15 -9.06 21.37
CA LEU A 484 2.32 -8.96 22.83
C LEU A 484 1.17 -9.66 23.55
N SER A 485 -0.07 -9.50 23.07
CA SER A 485 -1.21 -10.32 23.51
C SER A 485 -1.00 -11.80 23.19
N HIS A 486 -0.58 -12.17 21.97
CA HIS A 486 -0.37 -13.58 21.61
C HIS A 486 0.68 -14.27 22.51
N PHE A 487 1.78 -13.59 22.81
CA PHE A 487 2.85 -14.13 23.64
C PHE A 487 2.41 -14.19 25.11
N ALA A 488 2.03 -13.05 25.72
CA ALA A 488 1.74 -12.96 27.15
C ALA A 488 0.44 -13.67 27.56
N GLU A 489 -0.63 -13.58 26.75
CA GLU A 489 -1.96 -14.07 27.13
C GLU A 489 -2.22 -15.53 26.75
N LEU A 490 -1.50 -16.06 25.73
CA LEU A 490 -1.76 -17.39 25.16
C LEU A 490 -0.53 -18.29 25.19
N ALA A 491 0.59 -17.86 24.59
CA ALA A 491 1.76 -18.74 24.40
C ALA A 491 2.50 -19.02 25.71
N THR A 492 2.86 -18.00 26.49
CA THR A 492 3.58 -18.17 27.76
C THR A 492 2.76 -18.96 28.80
N PRO A 493 1.48 -18.64 29.07
CA PRO A 493 0.69 -19.40 30.06
C PRO A 493 0.49 -20.85 29.65
N TYR A 494 0.30 -21.12 28.35
CA TYR A 494 0.26 -22.49 27.85
C TYR A 494 1.60 -23.20 28.06
N ALA A 495 2.70 -22.63 27.58
CA ALA A 495 4.02 -23.28 27.59
C ALA A 495 4.48 -23.60 29.01
N LEU A 496 4.32 -22.64 29.94
CA LEU A 496 4.68 -22.81 31.35
C LEU A 496 3.76 -23.77 32.13
N SER A 497 2.60 -24.16 31.58
CA SER A 497 1.76 -25.21 32.17
C SER A 497 2.21 -26.64 31.81
N VAL A 498 3.00 -26.81 30.75
CA VAL A 498 3.40 -28.14 30.27
C VAL A 498 4.44 -28.76 31.20
N ASN A 499 4.10 -29.92 31.79
CA ASN A 499 4.93 -30.66 32.76
C ASN A 499 5.32 -29.89 34.04
N ASN A 500 4.70 -28.75 34.33
CA ASN A 500 4.99 -27.96 35.52
C ASN A 500 4.17 -28.46 36.73
N SER A 501 4.83 -28.75 37.85
CA SER A 501 4.16 -29.17 39.10
C SER A 501 3.37 -28.06 39.79
N ARG A 502 3.56 -26.80 39.38
CA ARG A 502 2.80 -25.63 39.86
C ARG A 502 1.65 -25.23 38.91
N ALA A 503 1.38 -25.97 37.84
CA ALA A 503 0.36 -25.61 36.84
C ALA A 503 -1.08 -25.51 37.40
N ASP A 504 -1.39 -26.18 38.51
CA ASP A 504 -2.67 -26.08 39.22
C ASP A 504 -2.75 -24.86 40.17
N VAL A 505 -1.65 -24.12 40.39
CA VAL A 505 -1.62 -22.90 41.19
C VAL A 505 -2.06 -21.72 40.32
N PRO A 506 -3.08 -20.93 40.75
CA PRO A 506 -3.42 -19.69 40.06
C PRO A 506 -2.21 -18.77 39.99
N ASN A 507 -1.94 -18.23 38.80
CA ASN A 507 -0.74 -17.44 38.53
C ASN A 507 -1.06 -16.23 37.65
N TYR A 508 -0.15 -15.25 37.69
CA TYR A 508 -0.16 -14.07 36.82
C TYR A 508 1.25 -13.87 36.29
N ILE A 509 1.42 -13.80 34.97
CA ILE A 509 2.74 -13.78 34.33
C ILE A 509 3.00 -12.39 33.75
N LEU A 510 4.10 -11.76 34.17
CA LEU A 510 4.59 -10.46 33.70
C LEU A 510 5.82 -10.66 32.81
N ILE A 511 5.84 -10.00 31.65
CA ILE A 511 7.00 -9.95 30.75
C ILE A 511 7.26 -8.52 30.28
N ASN A 512 8.47 -8.23 29.80
CA ASN A 512 8.77 -6.97 29.10
C ASN A 512 8.43 -7.07 27.61
N SER A 513 7.84 -6.01 27.05
CA SER A 513 7.50 -5.95 25.62
C SER A 513 8.74 -6.00 24.72
N GLY A 514 9.85 -5.38 25.15
CA GLY A 514 11.13 -5.36 24.42
C GLY A 514 11.85 -6.72 24.33
N GLY A 515 11.38 -7.75 25.03
CA GLY A 515 11.81 -9.14 24.84
C GLY A 515 11.28 -9.78 23.56
N GLN A 516 10.34 -9.11 22.87
CA GLN A 516 9.95 -9.40 21.50
C GLN A 516 10.65 -8.41 20.57
N ARG A 517 11.41 -8.92 19.60
CA ARG A 517 12.27 -8.09 18.72
C ARG A 517 11.73 -7.98 17.29
N PHE A 518 10.87 -8.90 16.86
CA PHE A 518 10.32 -8.93 15.50
C PHE A 518 8.90 -9.48 15.42
N ASP A 519 8.18 -9.10 14.36
CA ASP A 519 6.78 -9.47 14.09
C ASP A 519 6.62 -10.96 13.69
N ILE A 520 5.53 -11.61 14.11
CA ILE A 520 5.19 -13.00 13.72
C ILE A 520 4.28 -12.99 12.48
N TYR A 521 4.86 -13.17 11.29
CA TYR A 521 4.12 -13.16 10.03
C TYR A 521 3.36 -14.46 9.72
N ALA A 522 2.27 -14.33 8.96
CA ALA A 522 1.43 -15.42 8.50
C ALA A 522 2.19 -16.48 7.67
N GLY A 523 1.80 -17.74 7.82
CA GLY A 523 2.45 -18.88 7.17
C GLY A 523 3.36 -19.67 8.13
N PRO A 524 4.36 -20.42 7.64
CA PRO A 524 5.22 -21.23 8.48
C PRO A 524 5.96 -20.43 9.56
N PHE A 525 5.91 -20.93 10.79
CA PHE A 525 6.74 -20.49 11.92
C PHE A 525 7.82 -21.55 12.17
N THR A 526 9.06 -21.14 12.01
CA THR A 526 10.26 -21.98 11.92
C THR A 526 11.24 -21.72 13.07
N LYS A 527 12.30 -22.53 13.16
CA LYS A 527 13.43 -22.30 14.08
C LYS A 527 14.19 -21.01 13.74
N ASN A 528 14.20 -20.54 12.48
CA ASN A 528 14.72 -19.20 12.19
C ASN A 528 13.85 -18.11 12.83
N ASP A 529 12.54 -18.21 12.65
CA ASP A 529 11.58 -17.23 13.18
C ASP A 529 11.57 -17.18 14.70
N GLN A 530 11.83 -18.32 15.35
CA GLN A 530 11.98 -18.44 16.80
C GLN A 530 13.03 -17.44 17.35
N PHE A 531 14.26 -17.49 16.82
CA PHE A 531 15.34 -16.57 17.22
C PHE A 531 15.06 -15.14 16.77
N THR A 532 14.60 -14.94 15.53
CA THR A 532 14.29 -13.60 15.02
C THR A 532 13.24 -12.87 15.85
N VAL A 533 12.19 -13.56 16.30
CA VAL A 533 11.08 -12.98 17.07
C VAL A 533 11.45 -12.75 18.53
N ALA A 534 12.15 -13.70 19.15
CA ALA A 534 12.54 -13.66 20.56
C ALA A 534 13.94 -14.27 20.73
N PRO A 535 15.03 -13.52 20.47
CA PRO A 535 16.39 -14.08 20.48
C PRO A 535 16.87 -14.43 21.89
N TYR A 536 16.41 -13.69 22.90
CA TYR A 536 16.91 -13.81 24.27
C TYR A 536 16.52 -15.13 24.94
N THR A 537 17.47 -15.68 25.69
CA THR A 537 17.42 -16.97 26.39
C THR A 537 16.91 -16.84 27.84
N ASN A 538 16.14 -15.79 28.17
CA ASN A 538 15.67 -15.54 29.53
C ASN A 538 14.76 -16.66 30.04
N THR A 539 14.94 -17.03 31.31
CA THR A 539 14.15 -18.05 32.01
C THR A 539 13.07 -17.42 32.90
N PHE A 540 12.14 -18.23 33.39
CA PHE A 540 10.99 -17.76 34.18
C PHE A 540 11.19 -18.01 35.68
N PHE A 541 11.09 -16.94 36.46
CA PHE A 541 11.18 -16.87 37.91
C PHE A 541 9.81 -16.51 38.50
N TYR A 542 9.61 -16.64 39.81
CA TYR A 542 8.36 -16.29 40.47
C TYR A 542 8.51 -15.95 41.95
N VAL A 543 7.57 -15.17 42.47
CA VAL A 543 7.32 -15.00 43.91
C VAL A 543 6.00 -15.69 44.24
N SER A 544 6.01 -16.57 45.24
CA SER A 544 4.80 -17.26 45.72
C SER A 544 4.01 -16.44 46.74
N GLU A 545 2.73 -16.76 46.86
CA GLU A 545 1.82 -16.22 47.88
C GLU A 545 1.63 -14.69 47.80
N VAL A 546 1.61 -14.14 46.58
CA VAL A 546 1.27 -12.73 46.31
C VAL A 546 -0.25 -12.62 46.12
N PRO A 547 -0.97 -11.67 46.76
CA PRO A 547 -2.38 -11.42 46.45
C PRO A 547 -2.56 -10.95 44.99
N LEU A 548 -3.58 -11.42 44.28
CA LEU A 548 -3.84 -11.04 42.88
C LEU A 548 -3.97 -9.51 42.69
N SER A 549 -4.56 -8.81 43.65
CA SER A 549 -4.59 -7.34 43.71
C SER A 549 -3.19 -6.72 43.61
N VAL A 550 -2.29 -7.13 44.51
CA VAL A 550 -0.90 -6.65 44.57
C VAL A 550 -0.16 -6.93 43.26
N ALA A 551 -0.34 -8.11 42.66
CA ALA A 551 0.30 -8.45 41.38
C ALA A 551 -0.19 -7.59 40.20
N LEU A 552 -1.49 -7.27 40.16
CA LEU A 552 -2.08 -6.37 39.16
C LEU A 552 -1.59 -4.93 39.34
N ASP A 553 -1.59 -4.41 40.57
CA ASP A 553 -1.08 -3.08 40.88
C ASP A 553 0.44 -2.98 40.71
N THR A 554 1.20 -4.08 40.86
CA THR A 554 2.63 -4.13 40.51
C THR A 554 2.86 -3.97 39.00
N LEU A 555 2.14 -4.69 38.13
CA LEU A 555 2.25 -4.48 36.67
C LEU A 555 1.89 -3.03 36.28
N LYS A 556 0.85 -2.47 36.89
CA LYS A 556 0.44 -1.09 36.68
C LYS A 556 1.56 -0.11 37.09
N THR A 557 2.07 -0.24 38.31
CA THR A 557 3.10 0.63 38.87
C THR A 557 4.43 0.49 38.11
N MET A 558 4.79 -0.70 37.64
CA MET A 558 5.98 -0.90 36.78
C MET A 558 5.87 -0.14 35.44
N ASN A 559 4.67 -0.06 34.86
CA ASN A 559 4.42 0.72 33.64
C ASN A 559 4.31 2.23 33.90
N GLU A 560 3.64 2.66 34.98
CA GLU A 560 3.62 4.07 35.40
C GLU A 560 5.05 4.58 35.68
N ASN A 561 5.86 3.78 36.38
CA ASN A 561 7.29 4.02 36.57
C ASN A 561 8.08 3.97 35.25
N GLY A 562 7.80 3.03 34.34
CA GLY A 562 8.45 2.97 33.02
C GLY A 562 8.24 4.24 32.19
N GLU A 563 7.01 4.77 32.18
CA GLU A 563 6.68 6.03 31.52
C GLU A 563 7.36 7.25 32.20
N GLU A 564 7.53 7.24 33.52
CA GLU A 564 8.38 8.24 34.18
C GLU A 564 9.87 8.07 33.84
N ARG A 565 10.41 6.86 33.80
CA ARG A 565 11.83 6.60 33.51
C ARG A 565 12.23 7.11 32.14
N ARG A 566 11.39 6.93 31.10
CA ARG A 566 11.59 7.59 29.78
C ARG A 566 11.62 9.12 29.84
N LYS A 567 10.98 9.75 30.82
CA LYS A 567 10.98 11.22 31.01
C LYS A 567 12.18 11.70 31.84
N ARG A 568 12.91 10.79 32.52
CA ARG A 568 14.09 11.09 33.34
C ARG A 568 15.36 10.89 32.50
N SER A 569 15.96 11.99 32.03
CA SER A 569 17.13 11.95 31.14
C SER A 569 18.30 11.11 31.64
N LEU A 570 18.53 11.07 32.95
CA LEU A 570 19.64 10.31 33.57
C LEU A 570 19.47 8.80 33.46
N GLU A 571 18.24 8.27 33.56
CA GLU A 571 17.99 6.83 33.44
C GLU A 571 18.00 6.40 31.96
N TRP A 572 17.53 7.27 31.06
CA TRP A 572 17.64 7.08 29.62
C TRP A 572 19.10 7.04 29.14
N GLU A 573 19.98 7.91 29.66
CA GLU A 573 21.42 7.88 29.33
C GLU A 573 22.09 6.56 29.74
N GLU A 574 21.73 5.96 30.87
CA GLU A 574 22.30 4.68 31.31
C GLU A 574 21.77 3.50 30.47
N MET A 575 20.49 3.50 30.11
CA MET A 575 19.93 2.52 29.16
C MET A 575 20.62 2.60 27.79
N TYR A 576 20.80 3.82 27.28
CA TYR A 576 21.52 4.07 26.03
C TYR A 576 22.98 3.60 26.12
N ARG A 577 23.72 3.93 27.19
CA ARG A 577 25.10 3.46 27.40
C ARG A 577 25.22 1.93 27.46
N ARG A 578 24.16 1.21 27.79
CA ARG A 578 24.10 -0.26 27.76
C ARG A 578 23.65 -0.86 26.41
N GLY A 579 23.38 -0.01 25.42
CA GLY A 579 22.98 -0.36 24.05
C GLY A 579 21.48 -0.46 23.82
N ASP A 580 20.62 0.02 24.73
CA ASP A 580 19.17 0.03 24.49
C ASP A 580 18.73 1.28 23.72
N VAL A 581 18.47 1.07 22.43
CA VAL A 581 17.94 2.07 21.48
C VAL A 581 16.45 1.91 21.19
N TRP A 582 15.75 0.94 21.81
CA TRP A 582 14.38 0.56 21.42
C TRP A 582 13.39 1.73 21.50
N ALA A 583 13.51 2.55 22.56
CA ALA A 583 12.72 3.77 22.71
C ALA A 583 12.98 4.77 21.57
N ARG A 584 14.24 4.95 21.15
CA ARG A 584 14.60 5.88 20.06
C ARG A 584 14.07 5.41 18.70
N TYR A 585 14.15 4.11 18.40
CA TYR A 585 13.54 3.53 17.21
C TYR A 585 12.02 3.74 17.22
N MET A 586 11.34 3.44 18.34
CA MET A 586 9.89 3.60 18.44
C MET A 586 9.42 5.06 18.39
N ASP A 587 10.18 6.01 18.95
CA ASP A 587 9.92 7.44 18.78
C ASP A 587 9.99 7.86 17.30
N TRP A 588 10.96 7.35 16.52
CA TRP A 588 11.09 7.65 15.10
C TRP A 588 9.92 7.10 14.26
N ILE A 589 9.48 5.86 14.53
CA ILE A 589 8.27 5.28 13.88
C ILE A 589 6.99 6.03 14.30
N SER A 590 6.89 6.41 15.58
CA SER A 590 5.78 7.21 16.12
C SER A 590 5.69 8.58 15.44
N GLU A 591 6.82 9.27 15.29
CA GLU A 591 6.92 10.59 14.63
C GLU A 591 6.53 10.51 13.15
N MET A 592 7.02 9.49 12.42
CA MET A 592 6.64 9.20 11.03
C MET A 592 5.12 8.99 10.89
N ASN A 593 4.51 8.21 11.80
CA ASN A 593 3.07 7.95 11.82
C ASN A 593 2.24 9.20 12.17
N GLN A 594 2.67 10.01 13.14
CA GLN A 594 2.02 11.26 13.53
C GLN A 594 2.00 12.26 12.36
N ARG A 595 3.15 12.52 11.73
CA ARG A 595 3.26 13.51 10.64
C ARG A 595 2.36 13.19 9.44
N PHE A 596 2.12 11.91 9.14
CA PHE A 596 1.19 11.49 8.10
C PHE A 596 -0.29 11.66 8.48
N ILE A 597 -0.64 11.49 9.75
CA ILE A 597 -1.99 11.81 10.25
C ILE A 597 -2.25 13.32 10.11
N GLU A 598 -1.26 14.16 10.41
CA GLU A 598 -1.33 15.62 10.30
C GLU A 598 -1.42 16.12 8.85
N MET A 599 -0.62 15.55 7.93
CA MET A 599 -0.68 15.88 6.49
C MET A 599 -2.02 15.49 5.84
N GLY A 600 -2.78 14.61 6.49
CA GLY A 600 -4.04 14.07 5.99
C GLY A 600 -3.82 12.95 4.98
N ARG A 601 -4.72 11.95 4.97
CA ARG A 601 -4.58 10.75 4.13
C ARG A 601 -4.53 11.09 2.64
N HIS A 602 -3.33 11.08 2.08
CA HIS A 602 -3.09 11.06 0.64
C HIS A 602 -3.51 9.71 0.03
N ASP A 603 -3.61 9.65 -1.30
CA ASP A 603 -4.03 8.46 -2.03
C ASP A 603 -2.89 7.42 -2.09
N THR A 604 -2.85 6.52 -1.10
CA THR A 604 -1.80 5.49 -0.91
C THR A 604 -1.96 4.25 -1.78
N ASN A 605 -2.95 4.20 -2.68
CA ASN A 605 -3.22 3.02 -3.49
C ASN A 605 -2.00 2.62 -4.34
N ASN A 606 -1.62 1.33 -4.24
CA ASN A 606 -0.44 0.68 -4.86
C ASN A 606 0.94 0.98 -4.25
N LEU A 607 1.06 1.66 -3.10
CA LEU A 607 2.32 1.77 -2.36
C LEU A 607 2.49 0.62 -1.35
N THR A 608 3.68 0.03 -1.25
CA THR A 608 3.98 -1.00 -0.24
C THR A 608 4.17 -0.39 1.15
N LEU A 609 4.03 -1.16 2.24
CA LEU A 609 4.37 -0.68 3.58
C LEU A 609 5.90 -0.59 3.72
N GLY A 610 6.43 0.49 4.28
CA GLY A 610 7.87 0.71 4.47
C GLY A 610 8.17 2.06 5.12
N TYR A 611 9.44 2.48 5.06
CA TYR A 611 9.89 3.72 5.70
C TYR A 611 9.57 4.98 4.86
N VAL A 612 9.15 6.04 5.53
CA VAL A 612 8.93 7.36 4.91
C VAL A 612 9.83 8.35 5.65
N THR A 613 11.11 8.32 5.29
CA THR A 613 12.18 8.93 6.07
C THR A 613 12.07 10.45 6.07
N THR A 614 12.45 11.07 7.18
CA THR A 614 12.71 12.51 7.24
C THR A 614 13.91 12.70 8.15
N ASP A 615 14.90 13.40 7.63
CA ASP A 615 16.23 13.59 8.21
C ASP A 615 16.64 15.06 8.05
N SER A 616 17.83 15.44 8.52
CA SER A 616 18.29 16.83 8.49
C SER A 616 19.00 17.23 7.19
N CYS A 617 19.04 16.37 6.18
CA CYS A 617 19.74 16.60 4.91
C CYS A 617 18.81 17.05 3.77
N PRO A 618 19.31 17.85 2.80
CA PRO A 618 18.49 18.31 1.67
C PRO A 618 17.88 17.19 0.81
N GLY A 619 16.68 17.44 0.27
CA GLY A 619 15.97 16.51 -0.61
C GLY A 619 15.38 15.30 0.12
N VAL A 620 14.92 14.30 -0.63
CA VAL A 620 14.29 13.08 -0.10
C VAL A 620 15.29 11.92 -0.07
N GLY A 621 15.33 11.19 1.04
CA GLY A 621 16.25 10.07 1.25
C GLY A 621 15.85 8.77 0.57
N ASP A 622 14.64 8.25 0.81
CA ASP A 622 14.25 6.93 0.30
C ASP A 622 14.28 6.89 -1.25
N ASP A 623 14.72 5.80 -1.85
CA ASP A 623 14.79 5.65 -3.30
C ASP A 623 13.42 5.31 -3.93
N ILE A 624 12.58 4.60 -3.17
CA ILE A 624 11.21 4.23 -3.48
C ILE A 624 10.20 5.08 -2.68
N ILE A 625 8.90 4.86 -2.87
CA ILE A 625 7.83 5.54 -2.11
C ILE A 625 6.97 4.47 -1.45
N HIS A 626 6.74 4.62 -0.15
CA HIS A 626 5.94 3.71 0.66
C HIS A 626 4.67 4.38 1.21
N THR A 627 3.73 3.53 1.61
CA THR A 627 2.86 3.82 2.74
C THR A 627 3.65 3.55 4.02
N LEU A 628 3.54 4.40 5.04
CA LEU A 628 4.23 4.18 6.31
C LEU A 628 3.86 2.85 6.99
N LEU A 629 4.73 2.41 7.90
CA LEU A 629 4.43 1.40 8.90
C LEU A 629 3.48 2.00 9.96
N PRO A 630 2.25 1.48 10.13
CA PRO A 630 1.31 1.98 11.13
C PRO A 630 1.87 1.84 12.54
N PHE A 631 1.60 2.81 13.43
CA PHE A 631 2.10 2.79 14.79
C PHE A 631 1.00 2.91 15.85
N TYR A 632 1.05 2.00 16.82
CA TYR A 632 0.34 2.04 18.10
C TYR A 632 1.36 1.99 19.23
N SER A 633 1.12 2.79 20.27
CA SER A 633 1.93 2.74 21.49
C SER A 633 1.68 1.43 22.25
N ILE A 634 2.75 0.89 22.83
CA ILE A 634 2.77 -0.32 23.65
C ILE A 634 3.26 0.03 25.07
N PRO A 635 2.83 -0.70 26.12
CA PRO A 635 3.42 -0.60 27.45
C PRO A 635 4.81 -1.25 27.50
N ASP A 636 5.59 -0.94 28.53
CA ASP A 636 6.90 -1.57 28.77
C ASP A 636 6.79 -3.01 29.21
N PHE A 637 5.75 -3.29 30.01
CA PHE A 637 5.46 -4.59 30.58
C PHE A 637 4.04 -4.99 30.23
N VAL A 638 3.85 -6.24 29.83
CA VAL A 638 2.54 -6.84 29.56
C VAL A 638 2.31 -8.03 30.49
N GLY A 639 1.04 -8.23 30.85
CA GLY A 639 0.60 -9.34 31.69
C GLY A 639 -0.14 -10.41 30.88
N SER A 640 -0.19 -11.62 31.41
CA SER A 640 -1.15 -12.65 30.99
C SER A 640 -2.59 -12.21 31.28
N ASN A 641 -3.59 -12.99 30.84
CA ASN A 641 -4.93 -12.82 31.37
C ASN A 641 -4.94 -13.11 32.89
N PRO A 642 -5.61 -12.30 33.73
CA PRO A 642 -5.73 -12.58 35.16
C PRO A 642 -6.47 -13.89 35.44
N PRO A 643 -6.08 -14.67 36.46
CA PRO A 643 -6.81 -15.87 36.86
C PRO A 643 -8.20 -15.51 37.38
N ASN A 644 -9.21 -16.32 37.06
CA ASN A 644 -10.60 -16.11 37.45
C ASN A 644 -10.85 -16.49 38.93
N VAL A 645 -10.26 -15.72 39.84
CA VAL A 645 -10.31 -15.84 41.30
C VAL A 645 -10.57 -14.46 41.93
N SER A 646 -10.72 -14.40 43.26
CA SER A 646 -10.86 -13.13 43.98
C SER A 646 -9.53 -12.36 44.07
N ASN A 647 -9.60 -11.03 44.15
CA ASN A 647 -8.42 -10.15 44.28
C ASN A 647 -7.54 -10.45 45.52
N ASP A 648 -8.12 -11.06 46.55
CA ASP A 648 -7.43 -11.44 47.80
C ASP A 648 -6.88 -12.88 47.74
N THR A 649 -7.08 -13.59 46.62
CA THR A 649 -6.52 -14.93 46.41
C THR A 649 -5.01 -14.82 46.22
N LEU A 650 -4.28 -15.63 46.97
CA LEU A 650 -2.84 -15.78 46.85
C LEU A 650 -2.51 -16.57 45.57
N ILE A 651 -1.57 -16.03 44.78
CA ILE A 651 -1.14 -16.55 43.48
C ILE A 651 0.38 -16.72 43.44
N ASP A 652 0.87 -17.43 42.41
CA ASP A 652 2.25 -17.29 41.96
C ASP A 652 2.35 -16.09 41.00
N PHE A 653 3.15 -15.08 41.35
CA PHE A 653 3.46 -13.97 40.46
C PHE A 653 4.76 -14.28 39.72
N VAL A 654 4.64 -14.55 38.42
CA VAL A 654 5.69 -15.12 37.57
C VAL A 654 6.25 -14.03 36.65
N PHE A 655 7.56 -14.02 36.40
CA PHE A 655 8.23 -13.02 35.57
C PHE A 655 9.53 -13.56 34.96
N VAL A 656 10.09 -12.86 33.97
CA VAL A 656 11.39 -13.21 33.38
C VAL A 656 12.56 -12.81 34.28
N ASP A 657 13.58 -13.65 34.34
CA ASP A 657 14.69 -13.61 35.33
C ASP A 657 15.36 -12.24 35.53
N PHE A 658 15.66 -11.50 34.47
CA PHE A 658 16.34 -10.20 34.57
C PHE A 658 15.49 -9.09 35.24
N LEU A 659 14.19 -9.33 35.48
CA LEU A 659 13.29 -8.38 36.14
C LEU A 659 13.23 -8.54 37.68
N VAL A 660 13.93 -9.51 38.27
CA VAL A 660 13.96 -9.78 39.73
C VAL A 660 13.99 -8.50 40.57
N ASN A 661 14.98 -7.63 40.35
CA ASN A 661 15.14 -6.41 41.17
C ASN A 661 13.93 -5.47 41.01
N GLN A 662 13.50 -5.20 39.77
CA GLN A 662 12.40 -4.27 39.49
C GLN A 662 11.06 -4.76 40.04
N VAL A 663 10.83 -6.09 40.01
CA VAL A 663 9.62 -6.70 40.58
C VAL A 663 9.64 -6.65 42.10
N VAL A 664 10.76 -7.05 42.74
CA VAL A 664 10.90 -7.01 44.21
C VAL A 664 10.80 -5.57 44.75
N GLU A 665 11.47 -4.61 44.11
CA GLU A 665 11.36 -3.18 44.44
C GLU A 665 9.91 -2.69 44.30
N THR A 666 9.20 -3.06 43.23
CA THR A 666 7.81 -2.58 43.03
C THR A 666 6.81 -3.26 43.96
N LEU A 667 6.99 -4.55 44.29
CA LEU A 667 6.18 -5.24 45.31
C LEU A 667 6.28 -4.53 46.68
N ASN A 668 7.45 -4.03 47.04
CA ASN A 668 7.70 -3.26 48.26
C ASN A 668 7.22 -1.79 48.19
N ILE A 669 6.82 -1.31 47.01
CA ILE A 669 6.17 0.01 46.82
C ILE A 669 4.63 -0.14 46.88
N VAL A 670 4.09 -1.24 46.34
CA VAL A 670 2.64 -1.45 46.18
C VAL A 670 1.95 -1.92 47.47
N GLN A 671 2.66 -2.63 48.36
CA GLN A 671 2.11 -3.08 49.64
C GLN A 671 3.13 -3.00 50.78
N SER A 672 2.68 -3.24 52.01
CA SER A 672 3.50 -3.17 53.23
C SER A 672 3.27 -4.32 54.22
N ASP A 673 2.59 -5.38 53.79
CA ASP A 673 2.25 -6.54 54.63
C ASP A 673 3.40 -7.56 54.69
N LYS A 674 4.24 -7.61 53.65
CA LYS A 674 5.49 -8.35 53.57
C LYS A 674 6.58 -7.49 52.91
N GLU A 675 7.78 -7.54 53.48
CA GLU A 675 9.01 -7.10 52.80
C GLU A 675 9.52 -8.26 51.94
N TYR A 676 9.59 -8.06 50.62
CA TYR A 676 10.09 -9.04 49.65
C TYR A 676 11.59 -8.79 49.37
N THR A 677 12.32 -9.88 49.13
CA THR A 677 13.76 -9.89 48.87
C THR A 677 14.10 -10.78 47.67
N SER A 678 15.38 -10.81 47.26
CA SER A 678 15.88 -11.79 46.28
C SER A 678 15.63 -13.25 46.70
N ASP A 679 15.64 -13.50 48.01
CA ASP A 679 15.57 -14.84 48.60
C ASP A 679 14.12 -15.38 48.60
N ASP A 680 13.13 -14.52 48.34
CA ASP A 680 11.73 -14.87 48.11
C ASP A 680 11.44 -15.32 46.67
N VAL A 681 12.41 -15.19 45.75
CA VAL A 681 12.21 -15.52 44.33
C VAL A 681 12.72 -16.92 44.02
N GLY A 682 11.82 -17.77 43.52
CA GLY A 682 12.15 -19.10 43.00
C GLY A 682 12.28 -19.13 41.48
N ALA A 683 12.97 -20.14 40.95
CA ALA A 683 12.85 -20.51 39.53
C ALA A 683 11.49 -21.20 39.30
N TYR A 684 10.73 -20.74 38.29
CA TYR A 684 9.41 -21.27 37.93
C TYR A 684 9.48 -22.29 36.79
N SER A 685 10.38 -22.10 35.82
CA SER A 685 10.59 -23.00 34.69
C SER A 685 12.00 -22.88 34.12
N THR A 686 12.52 -23.98 33.58
CA THR A 686 13.77 -24.01 32.79
C THR A 686 13.54 -23.78 31.29
N LEU A 687 12.31 -23.47 30.87
CA LEU A 687 12.03 -23.06 29.49
C LEU A 687 12.54 -21.64 29.27
N GLU A 688 13.19 -21.42 28.13
CA GLU A 688 13.67 -20.10 27.72
C GLU A 688 12.57 -19.32 26.97
N THR A 689 12.62 -17.98 27.01
CA THR A 689 11.68 -17.09 26.31
C THR A 689 11.60 -17.36 24.81
N ASN A 690 12.71 -17.77 24.20
CA ASN A 690 12.76 -18.17 22.79
C ASN A 690 11.95 -19.45 22.49
N GLU A 691 11.80 -20.40 23.42
CA GLU A 691 11.11 -21.69 23.18
C GLU A 691 9.58 -21.56 23.18
N ILE A 692 9.06 -20.56 23.88
CA ILE A 692 7.62 -20.40 24.21
C ILE A 692 6.72 -20.51 22.97
N LEU A 693 7.05 -19.80 21.89
CA LEU A 693 6.25 -19.80 20.66
C LEU A 693 6.26 -21.16 19.94
N GLY A 694 7.41 -21.84 19.90
CA GLY A 694 7.53 -23.19 19.35
C GLY A 694 6.77 -24.25 20.16
N ILE A 695 6.39 -23.95 21.41
CA ILE A 695 5.61 -24.83 22.29
C ILE A 695 4.09 -24.63 22.11
N HIS A 696 3.62 -23.46 21.68
CA HIS A 696 2.20 -23.09 21.67
C HIS A 696 1.34 -23.83 20.59
N PRO A 697 0.10 -24.30 20.88
CA PRO A 697 -0.63 -25.17 19.96
C PRO A 697 -1.19 -24.51 18.70
N SER A 698 -1.44 -23.19 18.70
CA SER A 698 -1.86 -22.49 17.46
C SER A 698 -0.75 -22.48 16.42
N LEU A 699 0.51 -22.54 16.87
CA LEU A 699 1.72 -22.62 16.05
C LEU A 699 2.23 -24.07 15.94
N LYS A 700 1.37 -25.09 16.06
CA LYS A 700 1.76 -26.51 15.91
C LYS A 700 1.03 -27.24 14.79
N ILE A 701 1.80 -27.73 13.81
CA ILE A 701 1.31 -28.76 12.88
C ILE A 701 1.11 -30.06 13.66
N ARG A 702 -0.07 -30.70 13.52
CA ARG A 702 -0.31 -32.04 14.07
C ARG A 702 0.46 -33.10 13.28
N ALA A 703 1.73 -33.30 13.65
CA ALA A 703 2.55 -34.39 13.15
C ALA A 703 1.87 -35.76 13.37
N HIS A 704 1.94 -36.64 12.38
CA HIS A 704 1.36 -37.99 12.44
C HIS A 704 2.03 -38.83 13.54
N ARG A 705 1.36 -39.03 14.68
CA ARG A 705 1.71 -40.13 15.58
C ARG A 705 1.21 -41.45 15.01
N THR A 706 2.14 -42.20 14.43
CA THR A 706 2.00 -43.66 14.27
C THR A 706 1.81 -44.30 15.65
N LEU A 707 0.68 -44.97 15.85
CA LEU A 707 0.45 -45.85 17.00
C LEU A 707 0.06 -47.23 16.51
N SER A 708 0.87 -48.22 16.85
CA SER A 708 0.63 -49.61 16.53
C SER A 708 -0.41 -50.21 17.48
N GLY A 709 -1.56 -50.64 16.95
CA GLY A 709 -2.59 -51.36 17.69
C GLY A 709 -3.17 -52.47 16.82
N ARG A 710 -3.00 -53.73 17.23
CA ARG A 710 -3.59 -54.89 16.55
C ARG A 710 -5.10 -54.93 16.77
N LEU A 711 -5.88 -55.24 15.73
CA LEU A 711 -6.78 -56.41 15.72
C LEU A 711 -7.32 -56.72 14.30
N SER A 712 -8.07 -57.81 14.21
CA SER A 712 -8.41 -58.57 12.99
C SER A 712 -9.42 -57.90 12.03
N PRO A 713 -9.51 -58.33 10.76
CA PRO A 713 -10.42 -57.74 9.77
C PRO A 713 -11.84 -58.31 9.83
N LEU A 714 -12.83 -57.48 9.47
CA LEU A 714 -14.17 -57.90 9.04
C LEU A 714 -14.61 -57.12 7.78
N THR A 715 -15.45 -57.77 6.99
CA THR A 715 -15.68 -57.52 5.55
C THR A 715 -16.91 -56.66 5.24
N ASN A 716 -16.90 -56.07 4.04
CA ASN A 716 -18.04 -55.63 3.20
C ASN A 716 -19.02 -54.57 3.75
N SER A 717 -19.13 -53.43 3.04
CA SER A 717 -20.42 -52.73 2.82
C SER A 717 -20.35 -51.70 1.67
N ASP A 718 -20.37 -52.16 0.42
CA ASP A 718 -20.41 -51.27 -0.77
C ASP A 718 -21.79 -50.57 -0.97
N ASP A 719 -22.84 -51.02 -0.30
CA ASP A 719 -24.24 -50.58 -0.56
C ASP A 719 -24.63 -49.20 0.02
N LYS A 720 -23.76 -48.52 0.77
CA LYS A 720 -24.14 -47.28 1.49
C LYS A 720 -24.09 -45.99 0.68
N VAL A 721 -23.42 -45.95 -0.48
CA VAL A 721 -23.18 -44.68 -1.20
C VAL A 721 -24.42 -44.16 -1.94
N TYR A 722 -25.32 -45.04 -2.39
CA TYR A 722 -26.44 -44.66 -3.27
C TYR A 722 -27.76 -44.31 -2.57
N SER A 723 -27.95 -44.63 -1.29
CA SER A 723 -29.21 -44.34 -0.59
C SER A 723 -29.28 -42.92 0.01
N THR A 724 -28.14 -42.33 0.36
CA THR A 724 -28.06 -41.02 1.05
C THR A 724 -28.37 -39.81 0.17
N MET A 725 -28.35 -39.94 -1.16
CA MET A 725 -28.62 -38.83 -2.08
C MET A 725 -30.09 -38.38 -2.14
N THR A 726 -31.03 -39.07 -1.47
CA THR A 726 -32.47 -38.80 -1.56
C THR A 726 -33.12 -38.19 -0.31
N SER A 727 -32.35 -38.00 0.78
CA SER A 727 -32.88 -37.52 2.08
C SER A 727 -32.69 -36.02 2.36
N PHE A 728 -32.23 -35.23 1.37
CA PHE A 728 -31.77 -33.84 1.54
C PHE A 728 -32.84 -32.77 1.88
N SER A 729 -34.14 -33.09 1.89
CA SER A 729 -35.20 -32.08 1.95
C SER A 729 -35.23 -31.18 3.21
N PRO A 730 -34.93 -31.65 4.45
CA PRO A 730 -34.96 -30.77 5.62
C PRO A 730 -33.76 -29.83 5.69
N ALA A 731 -32.57 -30.32 5.30
CA ALA A 731 -31.34 -29.55 5.32
C ALA A 731 -31.39 -28.40 4.31
N SER A 732 -31.68 -28.70 3.04
CA SER A 732 -31.76 -27.71 1.95
C SER A 732 -32.78 -26.60 2.28
N LEU A 733 -33.92 -26.96 2.92
CA LEU A 733 -34.91 -26.00 3.40
C LEU A 733 -34.35 -25.10 4.51
N LEU A 734 -33.63 -25.63 5.50
CA LEU A 734 -32.99 -24.84 6.55
C LEU A 734 -31.93 -23.88 5.98
N LEU A 735 -31.09 -24.32 5.03
CA LEU A 735 -30.07 -23.48 4.40
C LEU A 735 -30.70 -22.36 3.55
N THR A 736 -31.80 -22.66 2.85
CA THR A 736 -32.63 -21.66 2.14
C THR A 736 -33.21 -20.62 3.11
N LEU A 737 -33.65 -21.04 4.30
CA LEU A 737 -34.16 -20.14 5.35
C LEU A 737 -33.03 -19.27 5.96
N ILE A 738 -31.83 -19.83 6.17
CA ILE A 738 -30.65 -19.09 6.63
C ILE A 738 -30.27 -18.00 5.62
N GLY A 739 -30.15 -18.35 4.32
CA GLY A 739 -29.91 -17.36 3.26
C GLY A 739 -30.99 -16.28 3.19
N SER A 740 -32.26 -16.68 3.38
CA SER A 740 -33.39 -15.75 3.45
C SER A 740 -33.32 -14.80 4.66
N GLY A 741 -32.78 -15.25 5.78
CA GLY A 741 -32.57 -14.48 7.02
C GLY A 741 -31.37 -13.53 6.94
N SER A 742 -30.25 -13.95 6.33
CA SER A 742 -29.06 -13.10 6.12
C SER A 742 -29.37 -11.82 5.35
N HIS A 743 -30.40 -11.82 4.50
CA HIS A 743 -30.90 -10.60 3.87
C HIS A 743 -31.32 -9.50 4.87
N ILE A 744 -31.85 -9.85 6.05
CA ILE A 744 -32.22 -8.86 7.09
C ILE A 744 -30.96 -8.14 7.60
N PHE A 745 -29.86 -8.86 7.78
CA PHE A 745 -28.56 -8.30 8.16
C PHE A 745 -27.97 -7.46 7.01
N PHE A 746 -27.89 -7.99 5.79
CA PHE A 746 -27.35 -7.26 4.64
C PHE A 746 -28.16 -6.00 4.27
N LYS A 747 -29.48 -6.01 4.49
CA LYS A 747 -30.36 -4.84 4.35
C LYS A 747 -30.03 -3.71 5.34
N ARG A 748 -29.42 -4.02 6.49
CA ARG A 748 -29.07 -3.05 7.54
C ARG A 748 -27.61 -2.59 7.47
N PHE A 749 -26.71 -3.41 6.95
CA PHE A 749 -25.26 -3.18 7.03
C PHE A 749 -24.51 -3.18 5.68
N GLU A 750 -25.20 -3.32 4.53
CA GLU A 750 -24.64 -3.39 3.15
C GLU A 750 -23.17 -3.85 3.08
N PRO A 751 -22.88 -5.16 3.25
CA PRO A 751 -21.51 -5.64 3.44
C PRO A 751 -20.61 -5.30 2.25
N ARG A 752 -19.39 -4.81 2.54
CA ARG A 752 -18.33 -4.68 1.54
C ARG A 752 -18.00 -6.05 0.93
N VAL A 753 -17.46 -6.05 -0.29
CA VAL A 753 -17.30 -7.26 -1.10
C VAL A 753 -16.41 -8.30 -0.43
N LEU A 754 -15.29 -7.88 0.17
CA LEU A 754 -14.37 -8.77 0.87
C LEU A 754 -15.06 -9.50 2.05
N PRO A 755 -15.65 -8.82 3.06
CA PRO A 755 -16.47 -9.47 4.08
C PRO A 755 -17.56 -10.42 3.55
N PHE A 756 -18.23 -10.07 2.46
CA PHE A 756 -19.24 -10.93 1.84
C PHE A 756 -18.64 -12.24 1.30
N PHE A 757 -17.51 -12.18 0.58
CA PHE A 757 -16.82 -13.39 0.12
C PHE A 757 -16.19 -14.18 1.28
N SER A 758 -15.62 -13.52 2.29
CA SER A 758 -15.10 -14.19 3.49
C SER A 758 -16.18 -14.99 4.22
N LEU A 759 -17.40 -14.44 4.37
CA LEU A 759 -18.54 -15.15 4.94
C LEU A 759 -18.96 -16.37 4.09
N VAL A 760 -18.97 -16.24 2.76
CA VAL A 760 -19.30 -17.35 1.83
C VAL A 760 -18.23 -18.45 1.87
N ILE A 761 -16.95 -18.09 1.92
CA ILE A 761 -15.83 -19.04 2.04
C ILE A 761 -15.87 -19.75 3.40
N ALA A 762 -16.02 -19.02 4.50
CA ALA A 762 -16.14 -19.60 5.83
C ALA A 762 -17.34 -20.57 5.93
N TYR A 763 -18.48 -20.23 5.31
CA TYR A 763 -19.65 -21.10 5.25
C TYR A 763 -19.42 -22.34 4.36
N PHE A 764 -18.77 -22.21 3.19
CA PHE A 764 -18.37 -23.37 2.37
C PHE A 764 -17.44 -24.32 3.12
N VAL A 765 -16.40 -23.79 3.77
CA VAL A 765 -15.45 -24.55 4.59
C VAL A 765 -16.16 -25.22 5.76
N SER A 766 -17.09 -24.53 6.44
CA SER A 766 -17.89 -25.09 7.53
C SER A 766 -18.76 -26.27 7.07
N ALA A 767 -19.45 -26.12 5.94
CA ALA A 767 -20.28 -27.17 5.34
C ALA A 767 -19.43 -28.37 4.89
N PHE A 768 -18.25 -28.13 4.31
CA PHE A 768 -17.29 -29.16 3.93
C PHE A 768 -16.77 -29.94 5.14
N LEU A 769 -16.31 -29.23 6.19
CA LEU A 769 -15.79 -29.87 7.41
C LEU A 769 -16.86 -30.66 8.16
N PHE A 770 -18.10 -30.17 8.20
CA PHE A 770 -19.24 -30.90 8.76
C PHE A 770 -19.49 -32.22 8.00
N ALA A 771 -19.61 -32.16 6.67
CA ALA A 771 -19.81 -33.36 5.86
C ALA A 771 -18.63 -34.34 5.93
N LEU A 772 -17.40 -33.83 6.05
CA LEU A 772 -16.19 -34.64 6.17
C LEU A 772 -16.07 -35.32 7.55
N PHE A 773 -16.54 -34.65 8.60
CA PHE A 773 -16.64 -35.25 9.93
C PHE A 773 -17.66 -36.40 9.96
N GLU A 774 -18.81 -36.22 9.33
CA GLU A 774 -19.91 -37.20 9.35
C GLU A 774 -19.66 -38.38 8.40
N THR A 775 -19.23 -38.12 7.16
CA THR A 775 -19.13 -39.15 6.11
C THR A 775 -17.73 -39.71 5.90
N ARG A 776 -16.68 -38.97 6.31
CA ARG A 776 -15.26 -39.27 6.05
C ARG A 776 -14.87 -39.38 4.57
N ASP A 777 -15.77 -39.03 3.65
CA ASP A 777 -15.55 -39.05 2.20
C ASP A 777 -15.35 -37.62 1.67
N VAL A 778 -14.16 -37.35 1.11
CA VAL A 778 -13.78 -36.03 0.58
C VAL A 778 -14.59 -35.64 -0.66
N LEU A 779 -14.97 -36.59 -1.51
CA LEU A 779 -15.76 -36.33 -2.72
C LEU A 779 -17.21 -35.99 -2.34
N TYR A 780 -17.83 -36.78 -1.46
CA TYR A 780 -19.16 -36.49 -0.93
C TYR A 780 -19.19 -35.14 -0.21
N SER A 781 -18.17 -34.82 0.58
CA SER A 781 -18.08 -33.56 1.34
C SER A 781 -17.98 -32.34 0.43
N ASN A 782 -17.24 -32.43 -0.69
CA ASN A 782 -17.20 -31.38 -1.71
C ASN A 782 -18.58 -31.18 -2.38
N ILE A 783 -19.28 -32.28 -2.70
CA ILE A 783 -20.63 -32.22 -3.29
C ILE A 783 -21.62 -31.58 -2.31
N PHE A 784 -21.58 -31.98 -1.03
CA PHE A 784 -22.41 -31.40 0.03
C PHE A 784 -22.17 -29.90 0.19
N ALA A 785 -20.91 -29.47 0.33
CA ALA A 785 -20.56 -28.07 0.51
C ALA A 785 -20.98 -27.21 -0.70
N PHE A 786 -20.84 -27.74 -1.92
CA PHE A 786 -21.31 -27.06 -3.12
C PHE A 786 -22.84 -26.88 -3.13
N VAL A 787 -23.63 -27.92 -2.81
CA VAL A 787 -25.10 -27.82 -2.71
C VAL A 787 -25.50 -26.82 -1.61
N ALA A 788 -24.89 -26.92 -0.42
CA ALA A 788 -25.16 -26.05 0.71
C ALA A 788 -24.96 -24.54 0.42
N VAL A 789 -23.96 -24.20 -0.41
CA VAL A 789 -23.72 -22.84 -0.90
C VAL A 789 -24.77 -22.39 -1.92
N ASN A 790 -25.19 -23.27 -2.83
CA ASN A 790 -26.21 -22.94 -3.81
C ASN A 790 -27.59 -22.70 -3.15
N ASP A 791 -27.98 -23.52 -2.18
CA ASP A 791 -29.25 -23.33 -1.43
C ASP A 791 -29.27 -22.01 -0.64
N PHE A 792 -28.15 -21.66 0.00
CA PHE A 792 -27.98 -20.37 0.69
C PHE A 792 -28.16 -19.19 -0.29
N PHE A 793 -27.48 -19.22 -1.44
CA PHE A 793 -27.60 -18.17 -2.45
C PHE A 793 -28.99 -18.11 -3.09
N ALA A 794 -29.66 -19.25 -3.27
CA ALA A 794 -31.03 -19.30 -3.76
C ALA A 794 -32.00 -18.62 -2.77
N GLY A 795 -31.95 -18.98 -1.48
CA GLY A 795 -32.75 -18.35 -0.43
C GLY A 795 -32.52 -16.84 -0.32
N LEU A 796 -31.25 -16.43 -0.31
CA LEU A 796 -30.86 -15.02 -0.29
C LEU A 796 -31.40 -14.24 -1.50
N SER A 797 -31.24 -14.79 -2.71
CA SER A 797 -31.69 -14.15 -3.96
C SER A 797 -33.21 -14.04 -4.04
N VAL A 798 -33.93 -15.08 -3.62
CA VAL A 798 -35.40 -15.08 -3.54
C VAL A 798 -35.88 -14.06 -2.50
N SER A 799 -35.28 -14.01 -1.31
CA SER A 799 -35.63 -13.04 -0.25
C SER A 799 -35.42 -11.58 -0.71
N ILE A 800 -34.30 -11.28 -1.38
CA ILE A 800 -34.02 -9.96 -1.98
C ILE A 800 -35.04 -9.64 -3.07
N GLY A 801 -35.30 -10.56 -3.99
CA GLY A 801 -36.23 -10.38 -5.11
C GLY A 801 -37.66 -10.12 -4.64
N VAL A 802 -38.18 -10.95 -3.72
CA VAL A 802 -39.53 -10.80 -3.14
C VAL A 802 -39.64 -9.45 -2.43
N TYR A 803 -38.69 -9.07 -1.57
CA TYR A 803 -38.73 -7.80 -0.87
C TYR A 803 -38.69 -6.60 -1.82
N ARG A 804 -37.75 -6.55 -2.78
CA ARG A 804 -37.59 -5.42 -3.71
C ARG A 804 -38.75 -5.25 -4.70
N LEU A 805 -39.50 -6.32 -4.98
CA LEU A 805 -40.73 -6.28 -5.77
C LEU A 805 -42.00 -6.05 -4.92
N SER A 806 -41.96 -6.33 -3.62
CA SER A 806 -43.11 -6.20 -2.72
C SER A 806 -43.57 -4.74 -2.54
N PRO A 807 -44.85 -4.52 -2.19
CA PRO A 807 -45.33 -3.21 -1.71
C PRO A 807 -44.56 -2.68 -0.50
N TRP A 808 -43.98 -3.56 0.33
CA TRP A 808 -43.25 -3.20 1.55
C TRP A 808 -41.89 -2.53 1.32
N HIS A 809 -41.36 -2.54 0.09
CA HIS A 809 -40.17 -1.77 -0.24
C HIS A 809 -40.49 -0.26 -0.19
N PRO A 810 -39.72 0.61 0.50
CA PRO A 810 -40.04 2.05 0.60
C PRO A 810 -40.17 2.78 -0.75
N LEU A 811 -39.52 2.25 -1.79
CA LEU A 811 -39.57 2.77 -3.16
C LEU A 811 -40.57 2.03 -4.08
N SER A 812 -41.39 1.10 -3.56
CA SER A 812 -42.35 0.30 -4.33
C SER A 812 -43.31 1.18 -5.15
N LYS A 813 -43.77 2.26 -4.52
CA LYS A 813 -44.67 3.31 -5.05
C LYS A 813 -44.15 4.07 -6.28
N TYR A 814 -42.84 4.02 -6.57
CA TYR A 814 -42.28 4.71 -7.72
C TYR A 814 -42.26 3.79 -8.96
N PRO A 815 -42.70 4.28 -10.14
CA PRO A 815 -42.66 3.52 -11.38
C PRO A 815 -41.20 3.36 -11.85
N ARG A 816 -40.75 2.11 -12.02
CA ARG A 816 -39.44 1.73 -12.57
C ARG A 816 -39.55 0.36 -13.27
N PRO A 817 -38.71 0.05 -14.28
CA PRO A 817 -38.62 -1.28 -14.86
C PRO A 817 -38.34 -2.36 -13.80
N THR A 818 -38.96 -3.53 -13.93
CA THR A 818 -38.89 -4.61 -12.93
C THR A 818 -37.47 -5.04 -12.60
N LEU A 819 -36.62 -5.20 -13.62
CA LEU A 819 -35.20 -5.54 -13.45
C LEU A 819 -34.41 -4.45 -12.71
N ALA A 820 -34.71 -3.18 -12.96
CA ALA A 820 -34.12 -2.02 -12.26
C ALA A 820 -34.55 -1.93 -10.79
N LYS A 821 -35.69 -2.52 -10.41
CA LYS A 821 -36.08 -2.67 -9.00
C LYS A 821 -35.27 -3.75 -8.29
N ILE A 822 -34.85 -4.80 -9.00
CA ILE A 822 -34.12 -5.94 -8.44
C ILE A 822 -32.62 -5.65 -8.32
N SER A 823 -31.96 -5.19 -9.39
CA SER A 823 -30.49 -5.18 -9.49
C SER A 823 -29.89 -3.93 -10.15
N LYS A 824 -28.76 -3.45 -9.61
CA LYS A 824 -27.96 -2.35 -10.21
C LYS A 824 -27.39 -2.75 -11.59
N TRP A 825 -27.17 -4.05 -11.82
CA TRP A 825 -26.72 -4.63 -13.10
C TRP A 825 -27.62 -4.30 -14.29
N TYR A 826 -28.89 -3.93 -14.07
CA TYR A 826 -29.75 -3.41 -15.13
C TYR A 826 -29.14 -2.16 -15.76
N MET A 827 -28.70 -1.18 -14.95
CA MET A 827 -28.08 0.05 -15.48
C MET A 827 -26.75 -0.28 -16.14
N SER A 828 -25.90 -1.10 -15.50
CA SER A 828 -24.63 -1.59 -16.09
C SER A 828 -24.83 -2.18 -17.49
N TYR A 829 -25.88 -2.99 -17.70
CA TYR A 829 -26.22 -3.56 -19.00
C TYR A 829 -26.62 -2.49 -20.02
N TRP A 830 -27.50 -1.54 -19.65
CA TRP A 830 -27.94 -0.48 -20.56
C TRP A 830 -26.80 0.46 -20.94
N THR A 831 -25.96 0.85 -19.98
CA THR A 831 -24.72 1.59 -20.24
C THR A 831 -23.82 0.79 -21.19
N ALA A 832 -23.45 -0.45 -20.86
CA ALA A 832 -22.53 -1.26 -21.67
C ALA A 832 -23.01 -1.53 -23.11
N SER A 833 -24.32 -1.61 -23.33
CA SER A 833 -24.90 -1.93 -24.65
C SER A 833 -25.11 -0.73 -25.56
N HIS A 834 -24.89 0.50 -25.08
CA HIS A 834 -25.20 1.73 -25.82
C HIS A 834 -24.11 2.82 -25.80
N ILE A 835 -22.92 2.58 -25.21
CA ILE A 835 -21.74 3.47 -25.36
C ILE A 835 -21.44 3.69 -26.85
N ARG A 836 -21.36 4.97 -27.27
CA ARG A 836 -20.78 5.42 -28.54
C ARG A 836 -20.16 6.81 -28.32
N ALA A 837 -18.88 6.90 -27.97
CA ALA A 837 -18.26 8.22 -27.75
C ALA A 837 -17.97 8.92 -29.09
N LEU A 838 -18.12 10.25 -29.12
CA LEU A 838 -18.02 11.07 -30.33
C LEU A 838 -16.62 11.73 -30.46
N GLY A 839 -15.95 11.52 -31.60
CA GLY A 839 -14.60 12.03 -31.87
C GLY A 839 -14.50 13.50 -32.28
N ALA A 840 -15.53 14.33 -32.07
CA ALA A 840 -15.57 15.69 -32.63
C ALA A 840 -14.72 16.71 -31.86
N ASN A 841 -14.45 16.48 -30.57
CA ASN A 841 -13.69 17.38 -29.71
C ASN A 841 -12.35 16.78 -29.22
N SER A 842 -11.98 15.57 -29.64
CA SER A 842 -10.76 14.90 -29.20
C SER A 842 -9.48 15.61 -29.66
N ASP A 843 -9.43 16.08 -30.90
CA ASP A 843 -8.28 16.84 -31.42
C ASP A 843 -8.08 18.15 -30.66
N ILE A 844 -9.14 18.92 -30.40
CA ILE A 844 -9.11 20.16 -29.61
C ILE A 844 -8.62 19.88 -28.19
N MET A 845 -9.05 18.77 -27.58
CA MET A 845 -8.54 18.37 -26.28
C MET A 845 -7.08 17.92 -26.34
N SER A 846 -6.60 17.29 -27.42
CA SER A 846 -5.18 16.96 -27.60
C SER A 846 -4.32 18.22 -27.73
N ASP A 847 -4.77 19.19 -28.52
CA ASP A 847 -4.17 20.52 -28.69
C ASP A 847 -4.04 21.24 -27.34
N MET A 848 -5.08 21.20 -26.51
CA MET A 848 -5.06 21.87 -25.20
C MET A 848 -4.36 21.08 -24.09
N SER A 849 -4.31 19.75 -24.17
CA SER A 849 -3.75 18.90 -23.11
C SER A 849 -2.27 18.62 -23.28
N PHE A 850 -1.80 18.49 -24.53
CA PHE A 850 -0.44 18.05 -24.88
C PHE A 850 0.23 18.91 -25.95
N SER A 851 -0.40 19.99 -26.42
CA SER A 851 -0.01 20.75 -27.62
C SER A 851 -0.16 19.99 -28.96
N GLY A 852 -1.07 19.01 -29.05
CA GLY A 852 -1.48 18.32 -30.29
C GLY A 852 -1.24 16.81 -30.26
N GLY A 853 -1.35 16.16 -31.42
CA GLY A 853 -0.86 14.78 -31.63
C GLY A 853 -1.90 13.69 -31.90
N PHE A 854 -3.18 14.03 -32.06
CA PHE A 854 -4.23 13.09 -32.52
C PHE A 854 -4.57 13.30 -34.00
N GLU A 855 -4.71 14.55 -34.44
CA GLU A 855 -4.91 14.99 -35.83
C GLU A 855 -6.01 14.25 -36.63
N THR A 856 -7.01 13.68 -35.94
CA THR A 856 -8.01 12.79 -36.56
C THR A 856 -8.89 13.49 -37.59
N MET A 857 -9.17 14.78 -37.41
CA MET A 857 -9.86 15.61 -38.40
C MET A 857 -8.99 15.85 -39.64
N ALA A 858 -7.70 16.10 -39.48
CA ALA A 858 -6.77 16.34 -40.59
C ALA A 858 -6.45 15.05 -41.38
N ALA A 859 -6.37 13.91 -40.68
CA ALA A 859 -6.25 12.59 -41.28
C ALA A 859 -7.56 12.06 -41.91
N GLY A 860 -8.70 12.67 -41.58
CA GLY A 860 -10.04 12.24 -42.00
C GLY A 860 -10.52 10.92 -41.40
N LYS A 861 -9.81 10.40 -40.38
CA LYS A 861 -10.04 9.12 -39.69
C LYS A 861 -9.22 9.05 -38.41
N ASP A 862 -9.58 8.14 -37.52
CA ASP A 862 -8.67 7.66 -36.49
C ASP A 862 -7.53 6.84 -37.12
N THR A 863 -6.30 7.27 -36.92
CA THR A 863 -5.08 6.61 -37.43
C THR A 863 -4.41 5.68 -36.42
N GLU A 864 -4.78 5.73 -35.13
CA GLU A 864 -4.03 5.10 -34.04
C GLU A 864 -4.89 4.27 -33.06
N GLY A 865 -6.22 4.36 -33.15
CA GLY A 865 -7.17 3.67 -32.25
C GLY A 865 -7.65 4.53 -31.08
N TRP A 866 -7.42 5.85 -31.13
CA TRP A 866 -7.80 6.79 -30.07
C TRP A 866 -9.29 6.77 -29.71
N ILE A 867 -10.17 6.55 -30.69
CA ILE A 867 -11.62 6.50 -30.47
C ILE A 867 -11.99 5.20 -29.72
N GLU A 868 -11.45 4.05 -30.10
CA GLU A 868 -11.69 2.77 -29.40
C GLU A 868 -11.16 2.81 -27.96
N VAL A 869 -9.98 3.41 -27.76
CA VAL A 869 -9.38 3.63 -26.45
C VAL A 869 -10.27 4.53 -25.57
N LEU A 870 -10.84 5.61 -26.11
CA LEU A 870 -11.84 6.44 -25.41
C LEU A 870 -13.16 5.71 -25.14
N HIS A 871 -13.65 4.88 -26.06
CA HIS A 871 -14.86 4.07 -25.86
C HIS A 871 -14.68 3.09 -24.69
N MET A 872 -13.53 2.41 -24.62
CA MET A 872 -13.20 1.50 -23.53
C MET A 872 -13.08 2.21 -22.18
N GLY A 873 -12.45 3.41 -22.14
CA GLY A 873 -12.40 4.25 -20.93
C GLY A 873 -13.80 4.68 -20.47
N ALA A 874 -14.63 5.19 -21.38
CA ALA A 874 -16.01 5.59 -21.08
C ALA A 874 -16.87 4.41 -20.59
N LEU A 875 -16.73 3.23 -21.21
CA LEU A 875 -17.44 2.01 -20.82
C LEU A 875 -17.00 1.51 -19.44
N PHE A 876 -15.70 1.51 -19.14
CA PHE A 876 -15.17 1.10 -17.82
C PHE A 876 -15.74 1.98 -16.70
N VAL A 877 -15.62 3.31 -16.83
CA VAL A 877 -16.11 4.26 -15.81
C VAL A 877 -17.65 4.29 -15.76
N GLY A 878 -18.33 4.09 -16.88
CA GLY A 878 -19.79 4.03 -16.96
C GLY A 878 -20.37 2.78 -16.26
N VAL A 879 -19.85 1.59 -16.60
CA VAL A 879 -20.36 0.30 -16.13
C VAL A 879 -20.02 0.07 -14.65
N LEU A 880 -18.77 0.32 -14.25
CA LEU A 880 -18.34 0.11 -12.86
C LEU A 880 -18.87 1.18 -11.91
N GLY A 881 -19.14 2.39 -12.39
CA GLY A 881 -19.83 3.43 -11.61
C GLY A 881 -21.24 3.02 -11.13
N GLN A 882 -21.87 2.01 -11.75
CA GLN A 882 -23.14 1.43 -11.31
C GLN A 882 -22.97 0.31 -10.27
N VAL A 883 -21.78 -0.31 -10.20
CA VAL A 883 -21.43 -1.38 -9.26
C VAL A 883 -20.05 -1.12 -8.63
N PRO A 884 -19.86 -0.05 -7.83
CA PRO A 884 -18.52 0.35 -7.36
C PRO A 884 -17.77 -0.75 -6.59
N TRP A 885 -18.48 -1.60 -5.86
CA TRP A 885 -17.95 -2.80 -5.19
C TRP A 885 -17.22 -3.79 -6.11
N MET A 886 -17.40 -3.70 -7.43
CA MET A 886 -16.66 -4.50 -8.39
C MET A 886 -15.23 -4.01 -8.60
N GLN A 887 -14.91 -2.77 -8.21
CA GLN A 887 -13.53 -2.26 -8.23
C GLN A 887 -12.65 -3.11 -7.30
N ASP A 888 -13.13 -3.43 -6.09
CA ASP A 888 -12.49 -4.36 -5.14
C ASP A 888 -12.17 -5.73 -5.77
N ILE A 889 -13.04 -6.25 -6.64
CA ILE A 889 -12.87 -7.55 -7.32
C ILE A 889 -11.88 -7.43 -8.49
N ILE A 890 -11.92 -6.32 -9.23
CA ILE A 890 -11.03 -6.08 -10.37
C ILE A 890 -9.59 -5.78 -9.90
N ALA A 891 -9.42 -5.17 -8.73
CA ALA A 891 -8.11 -5.01 -8.08
C ALA A 891 -7.43 -6.36 -7.73
N LEU A 892 -8.22 -7.42 -7.55
CA LEU A 892 -7.74 -8.79 -7.29
C LEU A 892 -7.52 -9.60 -8.59
N ALA A 893 -7.76 -9.02 -9.77
CA ALA A 893 -7.57 -9.72 -11.04
C ALA A 893 -6.07 -9.73 -11.45
N PRO A 894 -5.47 -10.89 -11.79
CA PRO A 894 -4.04 -11.01 -12.09
C PRO A 894 -3.65 -10.49 -13.50
N SER A 895 -4.33 -9.46 -14.00
CA SER A 895 -4.10 -8.89 -15.33
C SER A 895 -4.38 -7.39 -15.31
N PRO A 896 -3.48 -6.53 -15.84
CA PRO A 896 -3.70 -5.10 -15.91
C PRO A 896 -4.87 -4.80 -16.86
N GLY A 897 -6.03 -4.49 -16.28
CA GLY A 897 -7.27 -4.28 -17.04
C GLY A 897 -7.23 -3.06 -17.98
N PRO A 898 -8.27 -2.87 -18.81
CA PRO A 898 -8.26 -1.89 -19.91
C PRO A 898 -7.91 -0.44 -19.53
N ILE A 899 -8.11 -0.05 -18.26
CA ILE A 899 -7.73 1.26 -17.73
C ILE A 899 -6.20 1.50 -17.72
N ILE A 900 -5.39 0.47 -17.51
CA ILE A 900 -3.92 0.59 -17.57
C ILE A 900 -3.46 0.74 -19.02
N THR A 901 -4.09 0.03 -19.97
CA THR A 901 -3.87 0.24 -21.40
C THR A 901 -4.23 1.67 -21.82
N PHE A 902 -5.35 2.21 -21.32
CA PHE A 902 -5.78 3.59 -21.53
C PHE A 902 -4.73 4.60 -21.01
N GLN A 903 -4.26 4.41 -19.78
CA GLN A 903 -3.23 5.25 -19.15
C GLN A 903 -1.88 5.21 -19.88
N GLN A 904 -1.41 4.02 -20.27
CA GLN A 904 -0.18 3.86 -21.04
C GLN A 904 -0.28 4.51 -22.44
N PHE A 905 -1.47 4.51 -23.05
CA PHE A 905 -1.68 5.14 -24.36
C PHE A 905 -1.62 6.68 -24.27
N ALA A 906 -2.31 7.28 -23.30
CA ALA A 906 -2.27 8.73 -23.05
C ALA A 906 -0.88 9.20 -22.58
N GLY A 907 -0.23 8.44 -21.69
CA GLY A 907 1.12 8.73 -21.21
C GLY A 907 2.13 8.85 -22.35
N ARG A 908 2.11 7.92 -23.32
CA ARG A 908 3.00 8.00 -24.49
C ARG A 908 2.73 9.23 -25.35
N LYS A 909 1.48 9.63 -25.59
CA LYS A 909 1.18 10.83 -26.39
C LYS A 909 1.53 12.13 -25.68
N ALA A 910 1.33 12.19 -24.37
CA ALA A 910 1.84 13.29 -23.55
C ALA A 910 3.37 13.44 -23.65
N GLU A 911 4.12 12.34 -23.76
CA GLU A 911 5.58 12.39 -23.97
C GLU A 911 5.98 12.70 -25.41
N GLU A 912 5.35 12.06 -26.40
CA GLU A 912 5.61 12.28 -27.83
C GLU A 912 5.42 13.74 -28.25
N THR A 913 4.48 14.48 -27.65
CA THR A 913 4.23 15.88 -28.00
C THR A 913 5.05 16.84 -27.11
N SER A 914 5.30 16.48 -25.84
CA SER A 914 6.27 17.19 -24.98
C SER A 914 7.70 17.21 -25.55
N GLN A 915 8.07 16.26 -26.42
CA GLN A 915 9.37 16.23 -27.10
C GLN A 915 9.43 17.07 -28.40
N LYS A 916 8.30 17.56 -28.92
CA LYS A 916 8.22 18.24 -30.23
C LYS A 916 8.22 19.78 -30.13
N ASN A 917 7.86 20.34 -28.98
CA ASN A 917 7.72 21.79 -28.81
C ASN A 917 9.01 22.46 -28.31
N SER A 918 9.70 23.18 -29.20
CA SER A 918 10.87 24.00 -28.89
C SER A 918 10.54 25.48 -28.57
N GLY A 919 9.26 25.85 -28.42
CA GLY A 919 8.89 27.21 -28.00
C GLY A 919 7.39 27.47 -27.76
N MET A 920 7.07 28.00 -26.58
CA MET A 920 5.88 28.80 -26.26
C MET A 920 4.48 28.25 -26.65
N ARG A 921 4.19 26.99 -26.31
CA ARG A 921 2.82 26.60 -25.91
C ARG A 921 2.87 25.99 -24.51
N GLN A 922 2.10 26.58 -23.58
CA GLN A 922 1.79 25.98 -22.29
C GLN A 922 0.46 25.23 -22.43
N ASP A 923 0.52 23.93 -22.71
CA ASP A 923 -0.64 23.05 -22.60
C ASP A 923 -0.96 22.71 -21.13
N ILE A 924 -2.17 22.21 -20.88
CA ILE A 924 -2.67 21.96 -19.52
C ILE A 924 -1.74 21.02 -18.75
N LEU A 925 -1.18 19.98 -19.39
CA LEU A 925 -0.29 19.05 -18.71
C LEU A 925 1.08 19.68 -18.39
N SER A 926 1.62 20.55 -19.25
CA SER A 926 2.83 21.33 -18.97
C SER A 926 2.65 22.29 -17.79
N ILE A 927 1.46 22.89 -17.65
CA ILE A 927 1.12 23.78 -16.52
C ILE A 927 1.00 22.97 -15.22
N ILE A 928 0.37 21.79 -15.25
CA ILE A 928 0.28 20.93 -14.06
C ILE A 928 1.65 20.35 -13.66
N LYS A 929 2.58 20.22 -14.62
CA LYS A 929 4.00 19.87 -14.39
C LYS A 929 4.87 21.07 -13.99
N ASP A 930 4.34 22.30 -13.91
CA ASP A 930 5.15 23.50 -13.64
C ASP A 930 5.44 23.64 -12.14
N GLU A 931 6.55 23.02 -11.72
CA GLU A 931 7.09 23.05 -10.36
C GLU A 931 7.38 24.49 -9.85
N SER A 932 7.52 25.50 -10.73
CA SER A 932 7.73 26.89 -10.31
C SER A 932 6.52 27.52 -9.59
N SER A 933 5.34 26.91 -9.74
CA SER A 933 4.10 27.30 -9.06
C SER A 933 4.02 26.87 -7.58
N GLY A 934 4.96 26.04 -7.11
CA GLY A 934 4.88 25.39 -5.79
C GLY A 934 3.93 24.18 -5.75
N GLY A 935 3.46 23.70 -6.91
CA GLY A 935 2.66 22.48 -7.04
C GLY A 935 3.44 21.18 -6.81
N LEU A 936 2.72 20.09 -6.54
CA LEU A 936 3.31 18.75 -6.39
C LEU A 936 3.81 18.22 -7.74
N LYS A 937 5.07 17.79 -7.77
CA LYS A 937 5.70 17.14 -8.94
C LYS A 937 4.99 15.83 -9.28
N LEU A 938 4.22 15.80 -10.37
CA LEU A 938 3.58 14.57 -10.83
C LEU A 938 4.61 13.53 -11.30
N SER A 939 4.46 12.29 -10.81
CA SER A 939 5.14 11.13 -11.41
C SER A 939 4.69 10.90 -12.86
N LYS A 940 5.47 10.15 -13.64
CA LYS A 940 5.09 9.74 -15.00
C LYS A 940 3.72 9.04 -15.04
N LEU A 941 3.40 8.22 -14.05
CA LEU A 941 2.11 7.52 -13.98
C LEU A 941 0.95 8.47 -13.64
N GLN A 942 1.12 9.39 -12.69
CA GLN A 942 0.12 10.41 -12.38
C GLN A 942 -0.11 11.34 -13.58
N ALA A 943 0.96 11.84 -14.21
CA ALA A 943 0.86 12.64 -15.43
C ALA A 943 0.19 11.87 -16.59
N SER A 944 0.33 10.54 -16.65
CA SER A 944 -0.36 9.69 -17.64
C SER A 944 -1.84 9.48 -17.28
N ALA A 945 -2.17 9.37 -15.99
CA ALA A 945 -3.55 9.25 -15.50
C ALA A 945 -4.32 10.58 -15.64
N ASP A 946 -3.68 11.71 -15.37
CA ASP A 946 -4.23 13.05 -15.59
C ASP A 946 -4.37 13.36 -17.07
N ALA A 947 -3.37 13.02 -17.90
CA ALA A 947 -3.49 13.05 -19.37
C ALA A 947 -4.72 12.27 -19.86
N SER A 948 -4.87 11.03 -19.40
CA SER A 948 -6.04 10.18 -19.64
C SER A 948 -7.35 10.85 -19.19
N PHE A 949 -7.39 11.43 -17.98
CA PHE A 949 -8.58 12.01 -17.39
C PHE A 949 -9.01 13.32 -18.08
N ILE A 950 -8.06 14.21 -18.38
CA ILE A 950 -8.32 15.50 -19.04
C ILE A 950 -8.94 15.26 -20.43
N VAL A 951 -8.36 14.35 -21.23
CA VAL A 951 -8.90 14.01 -22.55
C VAL A 951 -10.27 13.34 -22.44
N LEU A 952 -10.44 12.36 -21.54
CA LEU A 952 -11.73 11.65 -21.38
C LEU A 952 -12.85 12.58 -20.91
N ALA A 953 -12.60 13.40 -19.90
CA ALA A 953 -13.58 14.33 -19.34
C ALA A 953 -13.92 15.47 -20.31
N GLY A 954 -12.92 15.99 -21.04
CA GLY A 954 -13.08 17.11 -21.97
C GLY A 954 -13.62 16.73 -23.35
N SER A 955 -13.39 15.52 -23.86
CA SER A 955 -13.78 15.19 -25.24
C SER A 955 -15.28 14.88 -25.36
N ASP A 956 -15.77 13.92 -24.57
CA ASP A 956 -17.11 13.36 -24.73
C ASP A 956 -18.21 14.35 -24.28
N THR A 957 -18.05 14.94 -23.09
CA THR A 957 -19.04 15.86 -22.51
C THR A 957 -19.23 17.14 -23.32
N ILE A 958 -18.18 17.63 -23.97
CA ILE A 958 -18.23 18.79 -24.88
C ILE A 958 -18.83 18.39 -26.23
N SER A 959 -18.54 17.20 -26.73
CA SER A 959 -19.11 16.70 -28.00
C SER A 959 -20.63 16.56 -27.91
N GLU A 960 -21.16 15.94 -26.85
CA GLU A 960 -22.61 15.84 -26.59
C GLU A 960 -23.31 17.20 -26.46
N ALA A 961 -22.68 18.15 -25.76
CA ALA A 961 -23.15 19.51 -25.62
C ALA A 961 -23.16 20.26 -26.96
N MET A 962 -22.15 20.02 -27.81
CA MET A 962 -22.01 20.61 -29.14
C MET A 962 -22.98 20.00 -30.16
N VAL A 963 -23.23 18.69 -30.12
CA VAL A 963 -24.30 18.05 -30.90
C VAL A 963 -25.65 18.66 -30.54
N SER A 964 -25.95 18.78 -29.24
CA SER A 964 -27.18 19.39 -28.75
C SER A 964 -27.33 20.84 -29.22
N LEU A 965 -26.26 21.64 -29.15
CA LEU A 965 -26.23 23.02 -29.65
C LEU A 965 -26.42 23.09 -31.18
N MET A 966 -25.72 22.25 -31.95
CA MET A 966 -25.82 22.21 -33.42
C MET A 966 -27.20 21.78 -33.89
N ARG A 967 -27.82 20.79 -33.24
CA ARG A 967 -29.22 20.38 -33.48
C ARG A 967 -30.17 21.58 -33.40
N TYR A 968 -30.02 22.47 -32.42
CA TYR A 968 -30.87 23.66 -32.30
C TYR A 968 -30.44 24.82 -33.24
N LEU A 969 -29.14 25.06 -33.44
CA LEU A 969 -28.64 26.05 -34.42
C LEU A 969 -29.10 25.76 -35.85
N VAL A 970 -29.14 24.47 -36.22
CA VAL A 970 -29.57 24.06 -37.57
C VAL A 970 -31.10 24.05 -37.66
N GLY A 971 -31.78 23.53 -36.63
CA GLY A 971 -33.24 23.35 -36.63
C GLY A 971 -34.10 24.60 -36.39
N ASP A 972 -33.57 25.67 -35.79
CA ASP A 972 -34.28 26.94 -35.62
C ASP A 972 -33.55 28.09 -36.36
N PRO A 973 -34.06 28.51 -37.54
CA PRO A 973 -33.49 29.64 -38.29
C PRO A 973 -33.53 30.99 -37.54
N LYS A 974 -34.51 31.23 -36.66
CA LYS A 974 -34.59 32.48 -35.88
C LYS A 974 -33.50 32.50 -34.81
N PHE A 975 -33.29 31.37 -34.15
CA PHE A 975 -32.20 31.19 -33.20
C PHE A 975 -30.83 31.33 -33.90
N ARG A 976 -30.65 30.69 -35.07
CA ARG A 976 -29.45 30.82 -35.90
C ARG A 976 -29.14 32.28 -36.27
N GLN A 977 -30.13 33.00 -36.80
CA GLN A 977 -29.97 34.39 -37.24
C GLN A 977 -29.59 35.33 -36.08
N ARG A 978 -30.17 35.11 -34.88
CA ARG A 978 -29.79 35.84 -33.65
C ARG A 978 -28.33 35.60 -33.23
N CYS A 979 -27.81 34.38 -33.46
CA CYS A 979 -26.41 34.03 -33.16
C CYS A 979 -25.42 34.61 -34.16
N VAL A 980 -25.81 34.76 -35.44
CA VAL A 980 -24.97 35.40 -36.48
C VAL A 980 -24.90 36.92 -36.27
N LEU A 981 -26.02 37.57 -35.96
CA LEU A 981 -26.12 39.04 -35.91
C LEU A 981 -25.50 39.70 -34.67
N ASN A 982 -25.20 38.95 -33.61
CA ASN A 982 -24.61 39.48 -32.38
C ASN A 982 -23.35 38.71 -32.01
N SER A 983 -22.20 39.36 -32.12
CA SER A 983 -20.88 38.78 -31.86
C SER A 983 -20.73 38.21 -30.44
N THR A 984 -19.76 37.30 -30.30
CA THR A 984 -19.14 36.68 -29.10
C THR A 984 -19.79 36.85 -27.71
N ALA A 985 -20.17 38.05 -27.28
CA ALA A 985 -20.96 38.29 -26.07
C ALA A 985 -22.23 37.41 -26.00
N HIS A 986 -22.94 37.20 -27.12
CA HIS A 986 -24.09 36.29 -27.11
C HIS A 986 -23.70 34.81 -26.99
N LEU A 987 -22.49 34.41 -27.38
CA LEU A 987 -21.94 33.06 -27.11
C LEU A 987 -21.47 32.89 -25.66
N VAL A 988 -20.93 33.95 -25.03
CA VAL A 988 -20.72 33.99 -23.57
C VAL A 988 -22.03 33.72 -22.84
N VAL A 989 -23.09 34.39 -23.27
CA VAL A 989 -24.45 34.15 -22.81
C VAL A 989 -24.90 32.71 -23.10
N LEU A 990 -24.76 32.18 -24.31
CA LEU A 990 -25.21 30.82 -24.69
C LEU A 990 -24.63 29.74 -23.79
N SER A 991 -23.36 29.84 -23.39
CA SER A 991 -22.76 28.90 -22.42
C SER A 991 -23.43 28.92 -21.04
N ARG A 992 -24.12 30.01 -20.66
CA ARG A 992 -25.00 30.03 -19.48
C ARG A 992 -26.44 29.62 -19.79
N LYS A 993 -26.93 29.74 -21.03
CA LYS A 993 -28.31 29.35 -21.40
C LYS A 993 -28.48 27.86 -21.73
N HIS A 994 -27.47 27.21 -22.32
CA HIS A 994 -27.67 25.92 -23.00
C HIS A 994 -27.81 24.69 -22.11
N PHE A 995 -27.27 24.70 -20.88
CA PHE A 995 -27.58 23.62 -19.95
C PHE A 995 -29.06 23.65 -19.53
N GLY A 996 -29.68 24.83 -19.56
CA GLY A 996 -30.96 25.14 -18.93
C GLY A 996 -32.20 24.78 -19.71
N LEU A 997 -32.14 23.63 -20.40
CA LEU A 997 -33.27 23.04 -21.10
C LEU A 997 -33.05 21.60 -21.59
N TYR A 998 -31.89 21.32 -22.20
CA TYR A 998 -31.61 19.99 -22.75
C TYR A 998 -30.18 19.49 -22.49
N HIS A 999 -29.49 19.98 -21.45
CA HIS A 999 -28.45 19.15 -20.82
C HIS A 999 -29.12 18.31 -19.73
N ARG A 1000 -29.63 17.11 -20.04
CA ARG A 1000 -28.80 16.03 -20.57
C ARG A 1000 -27.33 16.10 -20.13
N LEU A 1001 -27.11 16.19 -18.83
CA LEU A 1001 -25.78 15.97 -18.24
C LEU A 1001 -25.80 14.70 -17.43
N ARG A 1002 -24.66 14.00 -17.49
CA ARG A 1002 -24.36 12.81 -16.69
C ARG A 1002 -24.73 13.10 -15.23
N GLN A 1003 -25.58 12.25 -14.64
CA GLN A 1003 -25.73 12.26 -13.19
C GLN A 1003 -24.35 12.00 -12.59
N GLY A 1004 -23.83 12.94 -11.81
CA GLY A 1004 -22.50 12.81 -11.20
C GLY A 1004 -22.43 11.52 -10.38
N PRO A 1005 -21.27 10.84 -10.34
CA PRO A 1005 -21.15 9.57 -9.63
C PRO A 1005 -21.64 9.73 -8.19
N PRO A 1006 -22.38 8.74 -7.65
CA PRO A 1006 -22.97 8.84 -6.33
C PRO A 1006 -21.88 9.15 -5.30
N ARG A 1007 -22.09 10.18 -4.48
CA ARG A 1007 -21.19 10.52 -3.39
C ARG A 1007 -21.37 9.49 -2.29
N TRP A 1008 -20.27 8.88 -1.89
CA TRP A 1008 -20.21 8.06 -0.69
C TRP A 1008 -20.32 8.96 0.54
N ASN A 1009 -21.30 8.72 1.40
CA ASN A 1009 -21.39 9.39 2.69
C ASN A 1009 -20.34 8.81 3.64
N GLY A 1010 -19.67 9.67 4.42
CA GLY A 1010 -18.51 9.31 5.24
C GLY A 1010 -18.81 8.34 6.37
N GLU A 1011 -17.78 8.05 7.18
CA GLU A 1011 -17.88 7.14 8.32
C GLU A 1011 -18.80 7.71 9.43
N SER A 1012 -18.90 9.03 9.54
CA SER A 1012 -20.02 9.73 10.18
C SER A 1012 -21.18 9.93 9.19
N GLY A 1013 -22.39 9.52 9.59
CA GLY A 1013 -23.60 9.83 8.82
C GLY A 1013 -23.93 11.33 8.85
N THR A 1014 -24.72 11.81 7.89
CA THR A 1014 -24.95 13.25 7.68
C THR A 1014 -26.43 13.59 7.59
N HIS A 1015 -26.80 14.81 7.93
CA HIS A 1015 -28.17 15.32 7.75
C HIS A 1015 -28.28 16.10 6.45
N VAL A 1016 -29.28 15.76 5.63
CA VAL A 1016 -29.71 16.56 4.48
C VAL A 1016 -31.15 17.00 4.74
N LEU A 1017 -31.31 18.29 5.04
CA LEU A 1017 -32.53 18.85 5.62
C LEU A 1017 -32.90 18.11 6.92
N ASP A 1018 -34.15 17.69 7.07
CA ASP A 1018 -34.67 16.92 8.21
C ASP A 1018 -34.27 15.43 8.18
N GLN A 1019 -33.68 14.94 7.08
CA GLN A 1019 -33.43 13.52 6.87
C GLN A 1019 -31.98 13.13 7.21
N TYR A 1020 -31.82 12.15 8.11
CA TYR A 1020 -30.52 11.53 8.36
C TYR A 1020 -30.18 10.52 7.26
N ILE A 1021 -29.05 10.73 6.61
CA ILE A 1021 -28.41 9.81 5.68
C ILE A 1021 -27.35 9.02 6.47
N PRO A 1022 -27.50 7.69 6.65
CA PRO A 1022 -26.53 6.89 7.39
C PRO A 1022 -25.12 6.94 6.81
N SER A 1023 -24.15 6.67 7.68
CA SER A 1023 -22.77 6.34 7.32
C SER A 1023 -22.71 5.32 6.18
N GLY A 1024 -21.80 5.51 5.22
CA GLY A 1024 -21.63 4.61 4.07
C GLY A 1024 -22.76 4.62 3.03
N THR A 1025 -23.75 5.52 3.12
CA THR A 1025 -24.81 5.60 2.11
C THR A 1025 -24.31 6.25 0.82
N SER A 1026 -24.54 5.61 -0.34
CA SER A 1026 -24.30 6.20 -1.65
C SER A 1026 -25.46 7.13 -2.07
N ALA A 1027 -25.22 8.45 -2.13
CA ALA A 1027 -26.22 9.46 -2.47
C ALA A 1027 -25.96 10.14 -3.83
N ALA A 1028 -27.00 10.32 -4.65
CA ALA A 1028 -26.91 10.97 -5.96
C ALA A 1028 -27.99 12.04 -6.12
N CYS A 1029 -27.66 13.11 -6.86
CA CYS A 1029 -28.57 14.23 -7.13
C CYS A 1029 -29.29 13.99 -8.47
N PRO A 1030 -30.65 13.99 -8.53
CA PRO A 1030 -31.39 13.63 -9.73
C PRO A 1030 -31.49 14.80 -10.72
N VAL A 1031 -30.35 15.24 -11.25
CA VAL A 1031 -30.20 16.45 -12.09
C VAL A 1031 -31.21 16.50 -13.24
N PHE A 1032 -31.43 15.37 -13.94
CA PHE A 1032 -32.42 15.28 -15.03
C PHE A 1032 -33.85 15.62 -14.58
N ALA A 1033 -34.24 15.22 -13.37
CA ALA A 1033 -35.55 15.56 -12.81
C ALA A 1033 -35.59 17.02 -12.35
N MET A 1034 -34.53 17.52 -11.69
CA MET A 1034 -34.45 18.90 -11.21
C MET A 1034 -34.56 19.94 -12.34
N TYR A 1035 -33.91 19.69 -13.48
CA TYR A 1035 -33.99 20.58 -14.65
C TYR A 1035 -35.34 20.50 -15.36
N ARG A 1036 -36.08 19.41 -15.16
CA ARG A 1036 -37.39 19.15 -15.77
C ARG A 1036 -38.57 19.39 -14.81
N ASP A 1037 -38.29 19.96 -13.64
CA ASP A 1037 -39.30 20.33 -12.64
C ASP A 1037 -39.87 21.73 -12.94
N PRO A 1038 -41.19 21.87 -13.21
CA PRO A 1038 -41.84 23.17 -13.40
C PRO A 1038 -41.69 24.13 -12.20
N CYS A 1039 -41.40 23.61 -10.99
CA CYS A 1039 -41.13 24.42 -9.80
C CYS A 1039 -39.78 25.15 -9.88
N ASN A 1040 -38.82 24.59 -10.62
CA ASN A 1040 -37.52 25.22 -10.88
C ASN A 1040 -37.54 26.05 -12.17
N PHE A 1041 -38.18 25.58 -13.23
CA PHE A 1041 -38.14 26.21 -14.54
C PHE A 1041 -39.51 26.14 -15.25
N VAL A 1042 -40.13 27.30 -15.56
CA VAL A 1042 -41.36 27.37 -16.39
C VAL A 1042 -41.15 26.70 -17.75
N ASP A 1043 -42.14 25.99 -18.32
CA ASP A 1043 -42.01 25.28 -19.61
C ASP A 1043 -40.68 24.53 -19.76
N PRO A 1044 -40.30 23.63 -18.81
CA PRO A 1044 -38.93 23.13 -18.70
C PRO A 1044 -38.52 22.24 -19.89
N ASP A 1045 -39.50 21.76 -20.64
CA ASP A 1045 -39.36 20.85 -21.78
C ASP A 1045 -39.24 21.57 -23.14
N SER A 1046 -39.47 22.88 -23.20
CA SER A 1046 -39.58 23.63 -24.48
C SER A 1046 -38.37 24.54 -24.72
N PHE A 1047 -37.70 24.45 -25.87
CA PHE A 1047 -36.47 25.22 -26.14
C PHE A 1047 -36.70 26.75 -26.16
N ARG A 1048 -36.54 27.35 -24.97
CA ARG A 1048 -36.75 28.76 -24.61
C ARG A 1048 -35.43 29.39 -24.13
N PRO A 1049 -34.43 29.59 -25.02
CA PRO A 1049 -33.16 30.20 -24.62
C PRO A 1049 -33.36 31.58 -23.99
N GLU A 1050 -34.45 32.31 -24.30
CA GLU A 1050 -34.78 33.61 -23.71
C GLU A 1050 -34.91 33.58 -22.18
N ARG A 1051 -35.18 32.42 -21.56
CA ARG A 1051 -35.26 32.24 -20.09
C ARG A 1051 -34.11 32.93 -19.36
N TRP A 1052 -32.91 32.81 -19.92
CA TRP A 1052 -31.64 33.27 -19.35
C TRP A 1052 -31.21 34.65 -19.87
N LEU A 1053 -32.07 35.42 -20.58
CA LEU A 1053 -31.81 36.82 -20.98
C LEU A 1053 -32.20 37.79 -19.86
N ASN A 1054 -31.64 38.99 -19.90
CA ASN A 1054 -32.11 40.11 -19.08
C ASN A 1054 -33.59 40.37 -19.39
N GLY A 1055 -34.43 40.37 -18.35
CA GLY A 1055 -35.90 40.40 -18.45
C GLY A 1055 -36.58 39.04 -18.24
N GLY A 1056 -35.89 37.92 -18.48
CA GLY A 1056 -36.43 36.56 -18.32
C GLY A 1056 -37.62 36.26 -19.24
N ILE A 1057 -38.46 35.28 -18.85
CA ILE A 1057 -39.70 34.91 -19.55
C ILE A 1057 -40.95 34.89 -18.65
N GLY A 1058 -40.83 35.33 -17.40
CA GLY A 1058 -41.86 35.18 -16.36
C GLY A 1058 -41.93 33.75 -15.80
N GLY A 1059 -42.55 33.58 -14.62
CA GLY A 1059 -42.65 32.27 -13.95
C GLY A 1059 -41.34 31.78 -13.31
N PRO A 1060 -41.30 30.52 -12.80
CA PRO A 1060 -40.15 29.99 -12.09
C PRO A 1060 -38.86 29.93 -12.92
N HIS A 1061 -37.76 30.36 -12.29
CA HIS A 1061 -36.41 30.26 -12.82
C HIS A 1061 -35.38 30.21 -11.67
N CYS A 1062 -35.22 29.03 -11.07
CA CYS A 1062 -34.26 28.77 -10.00
C CYS A 1062 -32.84 28.61 -10.59
N THR A 1063 -31.97 29.60 -10.40
CA THR A 1063 -30.58 29.56 -10.88
C THR A 1063 -29.66 28.69 -10.01
N GLU A 1064 -30.15 28.27 -8.85
CA GLU A 1064 -29.42 27.48 -7.84
C GLU A 1064 -29.67 25.98 -8.04
N ALA A 1065 -30.83 25.61 -8.57
CA ALA A 1065 -31.12 24.25 -9.06
C ALA A 1065 -30.31 23.88 -10.33
N TYR A 1066 -29.48 24.80 -10.83
CA TYR A 1066 -28.73 24.70 -12.07
C TYR A 1066 -27.26 24.36 -11.83
N ILE A 1067 -26.96 23.07 -11.76
CA ILE A 1067 -25.67 22.54 -11.32
C ILE A 1067 -24.93 21.72 -12.40
N PRO A 1068 -24.75 22.24 -13.64
CA PRO A 1068 -24.21 21.46 -14.77
C PRO A 1068 -22.74 21.06 -14.62
N PHE A 1069 -22.04 21.62 -13.64
CA PHE A 1069 -20.67 21.28 -13.29
C PHE A 1069 -20.58 20.80 -11.85
N CYS A 1070 -21.65 20.22 -11.30
CA CYS A 1070 -21.87 20.06 -9.85
C CYS A 1070 -21.85 21.40 -9.10
N TYR A 1071 -21.76 21.36 -7.77
CA TYR A 1071 -21.78 22.51 -6.87
C TYR A 1071 -20.92 22.26 -5.63
N GLY A 1072 -20.56 23.32 -4.90
CA GLY A 1072 -19.72 23.25 -3.69
C GLY A 1072 -18.26 22.86 -3.99
N PRO A 1073 -17.52 22.33 -3.01
CA PRO A 1073 -16.11 21.94 -3.17
C PRO A 1073 -15.88 20.88 -4.28
N GLY A 1074 -16.90 20.08 -4.60
CA GLY A 1074 -16.87 19.08 -5.66
C GLY A 1074 -17.33 19.59 -7.04
N VAL A 1075 -17.22 20.90 -7.31
CA VAL A 1075 -17.50 21.50 -8.62
C VAL A 1075 -16.40 21.12 -9.64
N CYS A 1076 -16.77 20.91 -10.90
CA CYS A 1076 -15.83 20.50 -11.94
C CYS A 1076 -14.82 21.61 -12.26
N ILE A 1077 -13.54 21.33 -12.02
CA ILE A 1077 -12.41 22.23 -12.29
C ILE A 1077 -12.31 22.63 -13.78
N GLY A 1078 -12.64 21.72 -14.70
CA GLY A 1078 -12.64 21.96 -16.15
C GLY A 1078 -13.76 22.90 -16.66
N LYS A 1079 -14.64 23.41 -15.79
CA LYS A 1079 -15.76 24.29 -16.13
C LYS A 1079 -15.37 25.48 -17.04
N PRO A 1080 -14.28 26.24 -16.79
CA PRO A 1080 -13.89 27.36 -17.65
C PRO A 1080 -13.47 26.90 -19.06
N VAL A 1081 -12.70 25.82 -19.14
CA VAL A 1081 -12.19 25.23 -20.40
C VAL A 1081 -13.35 24.71 -21.26
N ALA A 1082 -14.27 23.93 -20.68
CA ALA A 1082 -15.44 23.43 -21.40
C ALA A 1082 -16.34 24.58 -21.92
N ILE A 1083 -16.55 25.61 -21.09
CA ILE A 1083 -17.27 26.82 -21.46
C ILE A 1083 -16.55 27.64 -22.54
N PHE A 1084 -15.23 27.55 -22.66
CA PHE A 1084 -14.46 28.20 -23.74
C PHE A 1084 -14.57 27.41 -25.05
N ASN A 1085 -14.28 26.10 -25.04
CA ASN A 1085 -14.25 25.26 -26.23
C ASN A 1085 -15.58 25.23 -26.98
N MET A 1086 -16.71 25.09 -26.26
CA MET A 1086 -18.04 25.14 -26.87
C MET A 1086 -18.30 26.46 -27.61
N LYS A 1087 -17.85 27.60 -27.08
CA LYS A 1087 -18.01 28.91 -27.74
C LYS A 1087 -17.12 29.01 -28.97
N TRP A 1088 -15.87 28.60 -28.84
CA TRP A 1088 -14.88 28.72 -29.90
C TRP A 1088 -15.26 27.86 -31.11
N LEU A 1089 -15.61 26.60 -30.87
CA LEU A 1089 -16.02 25.66 -31.92
C LEU A 1089 -17.34 26.10 -32.58
N ALA A 1090 -18.35 26.49 -31.79
CA ALA A 1090 -19.61 27.00 -32.35
C ALA A 1090 -19.41 28.29 -33.16
N ALA A 1091 -18.62 29.25 -32.65
CA ALA A 1091 -18.31 30.48 -33.37
C ALA A 1091 -17.57 30.23 -34.69
N SER A 1092 -16.60 29.32 -34.67
CA SER A 1092 -15.80 28.98 -35.85
C SER A 1092 -16.67 28.34 -36.94
N ILE A 1093 -17.49 27.35 -36.56
CA ILE A 1093 -18.40 26.67 -37.50
C ILE A 1093 -19.41 27.66 -38.09
N ILE A 1094 -20.06 28.50 -37.27
CA ILE A 1094 -21.05 29.49 -37.73
C ILE A 1094 -20.44 30.57 -38.63
N ARG A 1095 -19.16 30.92 -38.43
CA ARG A 1095 -18.46 31.95 -39.23
C ARG A 1095 -17.88 31.42 -40.55
N SER A 1096 -17.48 30.15 -40.60
CA SER A 1096 -16.86 29.56 -41.79
C SER A 1096 -17.84 28.78 -42.66
N PHE A 1097 -18.98 28.32 -42.13
CA PHE A 1097 -19.89 27.43 -42.85
C PHE A 1097 -21.37 27.83 -42.76
N GLU A 1098 -22.06 27.78 -43.90
CA GLU A 1098 -23.50 27.60 -43.97
C GLU A 1098 -23.81 26.15 -43.55
N VAL A 1099 -24.43 25.97 -42.38
CA VAL A 1099 -24.80 24.66 -41.84
C VAL A 1099 -26.27 24.33 -42.15
N SER A 1100 -26.55 23.16 -42.70
CA SER A 1100 -27.92 22.68 -42.95
C SER A 1100 -28.10 21.22 -42.51
N PHE A 1101 -29.34 20.74 -42.46
CA PHE A 1101 -29.60 19.30 -42.40
C PHE A 1101 -29.63 18.73 -43.82
N PRO A 1102 -29.13 17.50 -44.05
CA PRO A 1102 -29.24 16.84 -45.33
C PRO A 1102 -30.70 16.55 -45.70
N ALA A 1103 -30.96 16.45 -46.99
CA ALA A 1103 -32.30 16.19 -47.52
C ALA A 1103 -32.90 14.89 -46.95
N GLY A 1104 -33.99 15.01 -46.19
CA GLY A 1104 -34.69 13.88 -45.56
C GLY A 1104 -34.31 13.59 -44.10
N PHE A 1105 -33.49 14.41 -43.45
CA PHE A 1105 -33.23 14.29 -42.00
C PHE A 1105 -34.50 14.53 -41.17
N ASP A 1106 -34.95 13.51 -40.42
CA ASP A 1106 -36.09 13.61 -39.51
C ASP A 1106 -35.64 14.08 -38.12
N VAL A 1107 -35.82 15.38 -37.88
CA VAL A 1107 -35.59 16.05 -36.60
C VAL A 1107 -36.33 15.40 -35.44
N ASN A 1108 -37.58 14.96 -35.63
CA ASN A 1108 -38.39 14.39 -34.54
C ASN A 1108 -37.91 12.96 -34.20
N LYS A 1109 -37.49 12.19 -35.21
CA LYS A 1109 -36.85 10.89 -35.01
C LYS A 1109 -35.54 11.03 -34.22
N PHE A 1110 -34.72 12.02 -34.56
CA PHE A 1110 -33.48 12.32 -33.85
C PHE A 1110 -33.76 12.71 -32.39
N ASP A 1111 -34.65 13.68 -32.14
CA ASP A 1111 -35.00 14.10 -30.77
C ASP A 1111 -35.57 12.96 -29.93
N ALA A 1112 -36.36 12.07 -30.54
CA ALA A 1112 -36.94 10.88 -29.91
C ALA A 1112 -35.97 9.68 -29.80
N SER A 1113 -34.75 9.77 -30.34
CA SER A 1113 -33.72 8.74 -30.20
C SER A 1113 -32.91 8.85 -28.90
N TYR A 1114 -32.97 10.01 -28.23
CA TYR A 1114 -32.17 10.30 -27.04
C TYR A 1114 -32.65 9.57 -25.76
N GLU A 1115 -31.84 8.63 -25.26
CA GLU A 1115 -32.05 7.95 -23.97
C GLU A 1115 -31.01 8.36 -22.89
N GLU A 1116 -31.33 8.14 -21.61
CA GLU A 1116 -30.47 8.41 -20.43
C GLU A 1116 -30.19 7.12 -19.67
N HIS A 1117 -28.92 6.69 -19.62
CA HIS A 1117 -28.51 5.46 -18.92
C HIS A 1117 -27.21 5.68 -18.12
N ASN A 1118 -27.10 6.80 -17.40
CA ASN A 1118 -25.89 7.44 -16.86
C ASN A 1118 -24.91 7.98 -17.92
N ILE A 1119 -25.20 7.69 -19.18
CA ILE A 1119 -24.59 8.19 -20.41
C ILE A 1119 -25.72 8.58 -21.37
N TRP A 1120 -25.38 9.31 -22.43
CA TRP A 1120 -26.31 9.67 -23.49
C TRP A 1120 -26.19 8.71 -24.66
N VAL A 1121 -27.30 8.50 -25.34
CA VAL A 1121 -27.44 7.57 -26.46
C VAL A 1121 -28.40 8.21 -27.44
N HIS A 1122 -28.00 8.45 -28.69
CA HIS A 1122 -28.86 9.00 -29.74
C HIS A 1122 -28.43 8.50 -31.14
N ASP A 1123 -29.32 8.64 -32.14
CA ASP A 1123 -28.98 8.46 -33.56
C ASP A 1123 -28.01 9.56 -34.02
N GLU A 1124 -27.13 9.32 -35.00
CA GLU A 1124 -26.11 10.30 -35.41
C GLU A 1124 -26.69 11.62 -35.96
N LEU A 1125 -26.15 12.76 -35.52
CA LEU A 1125 -26.51 14.10 -36.02
C LEU A 1125 -25.75 14.41 -37.31
N VAL A 1126 -26.35 14.08 -38.45
CA VAL A 1126 -25.78 14.44 -39.75
C VAL A 1126 -26.14 15.88 -40.11
N VAL A 1127 -25.13 16.68 -40.45
CA VAL A 1127 -25.28 18.06 -40.96
C VAL A 1127 -24.45 18.22 -42.24
N GLU A 1128 -24.95 19.04 -43.15
CA GLU A 1128 -24.19 19.48 -44.33
C GLU A 1128 -23.48 20.79 -44.00
N LEU A 1129 -22.19 20.87 -44.31
CA LEU A 1129 -21.35 22.06 -44.15
C LEU A 1129 -20.95 22.58 -45.52
N ARG A 1130 -21.38 23.79 -45.86
CA ARG A 1130 -20.96 24.50 -47.07
C ARG A 1130 -20.11 25.69 -46.68
N SER A 1131 -18.88 25.78 -47.18
CA SER A 1131 -18.02 26.94 -46.91
C SER A 1131 -18.74 28.22 -47.32
N LEU A 1132 -18.75 29.20 -46.42
CA LEU A 1132 -19.04 30.58 -46.79
C LEU A 1132 -17.87 31.13 -47.63
N PRO A 1133 -18.11 32.13 -48.48
CA PRO A 1133 -17.02 32.90 -49.08
C PRO A 1133 -16.20 33.59 -47.99
N GLU A 1134 -14.88 33.69 -48.18
CA GLU A 1134 -14.04 34.56 -47.35
C GLU A 1134 -14.49 36.02 -47.47
N ALA A 1135 -14.36 36.79 -46.38
CA ALA A 1135 -14.94 38.11 -46.19
C ALA A 1135 -13.89 39.15 -45.76
#